data_AF-A0A1L3JI62-F1
#
_entry.id   AF-A0A1L3JI62-F1
#
_cell.length_a   1.000
_cell.length_b   1.000
_cell.length_c   1.000
_cell.angle_alpha   90.00
_cell.angle_beta   90.00
_cell.angle_gamma   90.00
#
_symmetry.space_group_name_H-M   'P 1'
#
loop_
_entity.id
_entity.type
_entity.pdbx_description
1 polymer ?
#
loop_
_entity_poly.entity_id
_entity_poly.type
_entity_poly.pdbx_seq_one_letter_code
_entity_poly.pdbx_strand_id
1 'polypeptide(L)'
;MAKKASTNKQKSNNPSFIKQTREFFKNRQTQTILGAFLILFAVFLTVAFISFFFSWQEDQSTLTEFGDRTIKTKNLLGKIGAKLSNFFIYKGFGIGAFVIPFLLFITGLHWFLQTKTKRIITSWNWGLISMLWLSITLGFVEKKYALISGIIGFEINEYLQAFLGKTGLVILLGFFFIAYLVMRFKITPELISNKLKEKRENAITKEHQEAEYKAMEKAFDESESEEQKPQITTEKSGFELSVENLQPTISKHSDVPAKTATNSISLEVDKPLQKELEPVIKTTEKVLPKEVEIAVEKTIEEEHSTENLSEKIVKDFGEFDPTLELGNFKFPTFNLLKEYNETISIDPEELEANKNRIVETLKNYKIGISQIKATVGPTITLYEIVPEAGIRISKIKNLEDDIALSLSALGIRIIAPIPGKGTIGIEVPNKKSTIVSMHSVISSKKFQESPMELPIALGKTISNETFVVDLAKMPHLLMAGATGQGKSVGLNAVLTSLLYKKHPAEVKFVLVDPKKVELTLFNKIERHYLAKLPDSEDAIITDTTKVVHTLNSLCIEMDNRYDLLKNAMVRNIKEYNAKFKARKLNPENGHQFLPYIVLVIDEFADLIMTAGKEVETPIARLAQLARAIGIHLIVATQRPSVNVITGIIKANFPARIAFRVTSKIDSRTILDAGGADQLIGRGDLLYTNGNDIVRIQCAFVDTPEVERITDFIGSQRAYPEAHLLPEYVDDESGISLDNNIADRDKLFREAAEVIVTAQQGSASLLQRKLKLGYNRAGRIIDQLEAAGIVGQFEGSKARQVLVPDFVALDQLLENEKN
;
A
#
# COMPACT_ATOMS: atom_id res chain seq x y z
N MET A 1 -38.52 -54.85 -18.26
CA MET A 1 -39.29 -53.60 -18.46
C MET A 1 -38.46 -52.41 -17.99
N ALA A 2 -38.72 -51.20 -18.51
CA ALA A 2 -37.72 -50.12 -18.57
C ALA A 2 -37.51 -49.32 -17.26
N LYS A 3 -36.27 -48.88 -17.03
CA LYS A 3 -35.94 -47.78 -16.10
C LYS A 3 -36.44 -46.45 -16.69
N LYS A 4 -37.17 -45.65 -15.92
CA LYS A 4 -37.40 -44.22 -16.22
C LYS A 4 -36.31 -43.38 -15.56
N ALA A 5 -35.61 -42.56 -16.34
CA ALA A 5 -34.69 -41.56 -15.83
C ALA A 5 -35.44 -40.25 -15.53
N SER A 6 -35.10 -39.59 -14.42
CA SER A 6 -35.59 -38.26 -14.06
C SER A 6 -34.74 -37.18 -14.73
N THR A 7 -35.36 -36.31 -15.53
CA THR A 7 -34.68 -35.16 -16.16
C THR A 7 -34.59 -33.99 -15.18
N ASN A 8 -33.37 -33.51 -14.94
CA ASN A 8 -33.09 -32.42 -14.02
C ASN A 8 -33.28 -31.05 -14.71
N LYS A 9 -34.12 -30.16 -14.15
CA LYS A 9 -34.39 -28.82 -14.71
C LYS A 9 -33.30 -27.84 -14.28
N GLN A 10 -32.45 -27.42 -15.22
CA GLN A 10 -31.56 -26.26 -14.99
C GLN A 10 -32.40 -24.96 -14.86
N LYS A 11 -32.18 -24.21 -13.78
CA LYS A 11 -32.63 -22.82 -13.66
C LYS A 11 -31.72 -21.92 -14.48
N SER A 12 -32.28 -21.14 -15.40
CA SER A 12 -31.55 -20.10 -16.14
C SER A 12 -31.42 -18.84 -15.28
N ASN A 13 -30.18 -18.47 -14.94
CA ASN A 13 -29.91 -17.18 -14.29
C ASN A 13 -30.03 -16.06 -15.33
N ASN A 14 -31.15 -15.30 -15.28
CA ASN A 14 -31.26 -14.04 -16.01
C ASN A 14 -30.20 -13.05 -15.50
N PRO A 15 -29.38 -12.43 -16.37
CA PRO A 15 -28.44 -11.40 -15.93
C PRO A 15 -29.19 -10.17 -15.42
N SER A 16 -28.70 -9.58 -14.33
CA SER A 16 -29.29 -8.37 -13.75
C SER A 16 -29.42 -7.24 -14.78
N PHE A 17 -30.49 -6.44 -14.66
CA PHE A 17 -30.79 -5.29 -15.52
C PHE A 17 -29.59 -4.33 -15.68
N ILE A 18 -28.78 -4.19 -14.64
CA ILE A 18 -27.54 -3.38 -14.61
C ILE A 18 -26.46 -3.95 -15.56
N LYS A 19 -26.37 -5.27 -15.73
CA LYS A 19 -25.42 -5.92 -16.65
C LYS A 19 -25.85 -5.74 -18.11
N GLN A 20 -27.14 -5.94 -18.40
CA GLN A 20 -27.70 -5.72 -19.75
C GLN A 20 -27.57 -4.25 -20.20
N THR A 21 -27.92 -3.29 -19.32
CA THR A 21 -27.74 -1.86 -19.62
C THR A 21 -26.26 -1.50 -19.83
N ARG A 22 -25.34 -2.03 -19.02
CA ARG A 22 -23.89 -1.80 -19.18
C ARG A 22 -23.31 -2.40 -20.48
N GLU A 23 -23.88 -3.49 -20.99
CA GLU A 23 -23.54 -4.05 -22.31
C GLU A 23 -24.16 -3.22 -23.45
N PHE A 24 -25.40 -2.74 -23.29
CA PHE A 24 -26.04 -1.83 -24.23
C PHE A 24 -25.25 -0.52 -24.43
N PHE A 25 -24.74 0.10 -23.36
CA PHE A 25 -23.88 1.29 -23.43
C PHE A 25 -22.43 1.01 -23.89
N LYS A 26 -22.04 -0.26 -24.10
CA LYS A 26 -20.75 -0.63 -24.73
C LYS A 26 -20.82 -0.81 -26.24
N ASN A 27 -22.02 -0.95 -26.82
CA ASN A 27 -22.16 -1.09 -28.27
C ASN A 27 -21.70 0.19 -28.99
N ARG A 28 -20.92 0.02 -30.06
CA ARG A 28 -20.38 1.11 -30.88
C ARG A 28 -21.48 2.01 -31.44
N GLN A 29 -22.58 1.42 -31.91
CA GLN A 29 -23.69 2.18 -32.52
C GLN A 29 -24.43 3.03 -31.48
N THR A 30 -24.72 2.47 -30.30
CA THR A 30 -25.39 3.22 -29.22
C THR A 30 -24.51 4.34 -28.69
N GLN A 31 -23.18 4.15 -28.58
CA GLN A 31 -22.25 5.22 -28.21
C GLN A 31 -22.23 6.38 -29.21
N THR A 32 -22.22 6.10 -30.53
CA THR A 32 -22.26 7.16 -31.55
C THR A 32 -23.60 7.91 -31.54
N ILE A 33 -24.73 7.19 -31.45
CA ILE A 33 -26.07 7.78 -31.37
C ILE A 33 -26.22 8.65 -30.11
N LEU A 34 -25.79 8.14 -28.96
CA LEU A 34 -25.86 8.85 -27.69
C LEU A 34 -24.89 10.04 -27.63
N GLY A 35 -23.71 9.93 -28.25
CA GLY A 35 -22.78 11.04 -28.42
C GLY A 35 -23.36 12.17 -29.27
N ALA A 36 -23.99 11.83 -30.40
CA ALA A 36 -24.69 12.79 -31.25
C ALA A 36 -25.89 13.45 -30.53
N PHE A 37 -26.68 12.67 -29.78
CA PHE A 37 -27.76 13.19 -28.95
C PHE A 37 -27.24 14.20 -27.89
N LEU A 38 -26.15 13.88 -27.19
CA LEU A 38 -25.55 14.77 -26.19
C LEU A 38 -25.04 16.09 -26.80
N ILE A 39 -24.47 16.05 -28.01
CA ILE A 39 -24.05 17.26 -28.74
C ILE A 39 -25.28 18.14 -29.06
N LEU A 40 -26.33 17.56 -29.66
CA LEU A 40 -27.54 18.29 -30.01
C LEU A 40 -28.27 18.83 -28.77
N PHE A 41 -28.32 18.05 -27.68
CA PHE A 41 -28.92 18.46 -26.42
C PHE A 41 -28.12 19.58 -25.72
N ALA A 42 -26.79 19.58 -25.83
CA ALA A 42 -25.95 20.67 -25.35
C ALA A 42 -26.20 21.98 -26.13
N VAL A 43 -26.35 21.90 -27.46
CA VAL A 43 -26.72 23.06 -28.29
C VAL A 43 -28.12 23.56 -27.93
N PHE A 44 -29.10 22.66 -27.77
CA PHE A 44 -30.45 22.97 -27.30
C PHE A 44 -30.42 23.73 -25.95
N LEU A 45 -29.72 23.20 -24.94
CA LEU A 45 -29.60 23.87 -23.64
C LEU A 45 -28.92 25.24 -23.77
N THR A 46 -27.88 25.37 -24.60
CA THR A 46 -27.18 26.66 -24.81
C THR A 46 -28.11 27.71 -25.41
N VAL A 47 -28.90 27.37 -26.43
CA VAL A 47 -29.88 28.28 -27.05
C VAL A 47 -31.01 28.62 -26.07
N ALA A 48 -31.50 27.65 -25.30
CA ALA A 48 -32.54 27.88 -24.29
C ALA A 48 -32.06 28.86 -23.21
N PHE A 49 -30.83 28.67 -22.74
CA PHE A 49 -30.19 29.49 -21.71
C PHE A 49 -29.93 30.92 -22.20
N ILE A 50 -29.38 31.10 -23.41
CA ILE A 50 -29.19 32.44 -24.00
C ILE A 50 -30.53 33.15 -24.16
N SER A 51 -31.55 32.46 -24.69
CA SER A 51 -32.89 33.00 -24.87
C SER A 51 -33.53 33.44 -23.53
N PHE A 52 -33.29 32.70 -22.44
CA PHE A 52 -33.89 32.97 -21.14
C PHE A 52 -33.44 34.29 -20.53
N PHE A 53 -32.18 34.72 -20.72
CA PHE A 53 -31.73 36.03 -20.23
C PHE A 53 -32.53 37.21 -20.81
N PHE A 54 -33.15 37.03 -21.98
CA PHE A 54 -34.02 38.03 -22.60
C PHE A 54 -35.52 37.79 -22.33
N SER A 55 -35.97 36.56 -22.05
CA SER A 55 -37.39 36.21 -21.94
C SER A 55 -37.90 35.85 -20.53
N TRP A 56 -37.02 35.73 -19.53
CA TRP A 56 -37.36 35.15 -18.22
C TRP A 56 -38.53 35.82 -17.48
N GLN A 57 -38.67 37.15 -17.56
CA GLN A 57 -39.73 37.88 -16.85
C GLN A 57 -41.12 37.56 -17.39
N GLU A 58 -41.22 37.38 -18.71
CA GLU A 58 -42.49 37.09 -19.38
C GLU A 58 -42.83 35.59 -19.32
N ASP A 59 -41.83 34.72 -19.46
CA ASP A 59 -42.03 33.27 -19.41
C ASP A 59 -42.40 32.76 -18.01
N GLN A 60 -42.11 33.53 -16.93
CA GLN A 60 -42.28 33.07 -15.55
C GLN A 60 -43.73 32.67 -15.20
N SER A 61 -44.73 33.40 -15.70
CA SER A 61 -46.16 33.11 -15.48
C SER A 61 -46.63 31.85 -16.23
N THR A 62 -45.91 31.44 -17.28
CA THR A 62 -46.28 30.29 -18.12
C THR A 62 -45.78 28.94 -17.59
N LEU A 63 -44.92 28.96 -16.55
CA LEU A 63 -44.23 27.78 -16.03
C LEU A 63 -45.13 26.80 -15.25
N THR A 64 -46.22 27.31 -14.67
CA THR A 64 -47.22 26.53 -13.93
C THR A 64 -48.14 25.76 -14.88
N GLU A 65 -48.42 26.31 -16.06
CA GLU A 65 -49.39 25.77 -17.02
C GLU A 65 -48.70 25.02 -18.18
N PHE A 66 -47.94 23.98 -17.82
CA PHE A 66 -47.19 23.18 -18.79
C PHE A 66 -48.09 22.42 -19.79
N GLY A 67 -49.31 22.06 -19.38
CA GLY A 67 -50.25 21.25 -20.18
C GLY A 67 -51.09 22.03 -21.19
N ASP A 68 -51.29 23.35 -21.00
CA ASP A 68 -52.11 24.16 -21.90
C ASP A 68 -51.37 24.43 -23.23
N ARG A 69 -52.07 24.32 -24.37
CA ARG A 69 -51.52 24.55 -25.71
C ARG A 69 -51.74 25.98 -26.23
N THR A 70 -52.59 26.78 -25.58
CA THR A 70 -52.95 28.15 -25.99
C THR A 70 -51.87 29.17 -25.62
N ILE A 71 -51.21 28.97 -24.48
CA ILE A 71 -50.15 29.86 -23.97
C ILE A 71 -48.82 29.58 -24.67
N LYS A 72 -48.29 30.58 -25.38
CA LYS A 72 -46.99 30.55 -26.05
C LYS A 72 -45.92 31.24 -25.20
N THR A 73 -44.78 30.59 -25.03
CA THR A 73 -43.57 31.15 -24.41
C THR A 73 -42.73 31.93 -25.42
N LYS A 74 -42.00 32.96 -24.97
CA LYS A 74 -41.02 33.70 -25.79
C LYS A 74 -39.66 33.00 -25.89
N ASN A 75 -39.34 32.04 -25.01
CA ASN A 75 -38.13 31.24 -25.16
C ASN A 75 -38.09 30.53 -26.54
N LEU A 76 -36.97 30.66 -27.26
CA LEU A 76 -36.79 30.11 -28.61
C LEU A 76 -37.05 28.59 -28.71
N LEU A 77 -36.95 27.86 -27.60
CA LEU A 77 -37.16 26.40 -27.52
C LEU A 77 -38.42 26.01 -26.73
N GLY A 78 -39.38 26.93 -26.66
CA GLY A 78 -40.72 26.69 -26.12
C GLY A 78 -40.75 26.45 -24.61
N LYS A 79 -41.87 25.90 -24.11
CA LYS A 79 -42.12 25.60 -22.69
C LYS A 79 -41.04 24.70 -22.07
N ILE A 80 -40.45 23.79 -22.83
CA ILE A 80 -39.38 22.89 -22.36
C ILE A 80 -38.08 23.69 -22.15
N GLY A 81 -37.70 24.55 -23.12
CA GLY A 81 -36.57 25.47 -22.98
C GLY A 81 -36.73 26.43 -21.80
N ALA A 82 -37.90 27.05 -21.66
CA ALA A 82 -38.21 27.94 -20.54
C ALA A 82 -38.11 27.23 -19.17
N LYS A 83 -38.70 26.04 -19.03
CA LYS A 83 -38.69 25.26 -17.77
C LYS A 83 -37.29 24.80 -17.38
N LEU A 84 -36.49 24.31 -18.33
CA LEU A 84 -35.10 23.92 -18.08
C LEU A 84 -34.23 25.13 -17.72
N SER A 85 -34.42 26.26 -18.40
CA SER A 85 -33.66 27.48 -18.13
C SER A 85 -34.00 28.08 -16.75
N ASN A 86 -35.28 28.11 -16.37
CA ASN A 86 -35.69 28.50 -15.02
C ASN A 86 -35.13 27.56 -13.93
N PHE A 87 -35.04 26.25 -14.20
CA PHE A 87 -34.43 25.31 -13.26
C PHE A 87 -32.92 25.53 -13.10
N PHE A 88 -32.17 25.63 -14.20
CA PHE A 88 -30.71 25.69 -14.16
C PHE A 88 -30.14 27.10 -13.89
N ILE A 89 -30.74 28.16 -14.44
CA ILE A 89 -30.27 29.55 -14.30
C ILE A 89 -30.89 30.20 -13.07
N TYR A 90 -32.23 30.36 -13.06
CA TYR A 90 -32.92 31.13 -12.01
C TYR A 90 -32.88 30.42 -10.65
N LYS A 91 -33.42 29.19 -10.57
CA LYS A 91 -33.38 28.38 -9.35
C LYS A 91 -31.99 27.79 -9.05
N GLY A 92 -31.14 27.69 -10.06
CA GLY A 92 -29.84 27.03 -9.97
C GLY A 92 -28.68 28.01 -9.80
N PHE A 93 -27.73 27.94 -10.74
CA PHE A 93 -26.37 28.50 -10.63
C PHE A 93 -26.13 29.72 -11.54
N GLY A 94 -27.20 30.36 -12.05
CA GLY A 94 -27.10 31.55 -12.90
C GLY A 94 -26.26 31.33 -14.15
N ILE A 95 -25.31 32.23 -14.44
CA ILE A 95 -24.34 32.07 -15.54
C ILE A 95 -23.46 30.83 -15.36
N GLY A 96 -23.22 30.37 -14.12
CA GLY A 96 -22.51 29.12 -13.84
C GLY A 96 -23.12 27.91 -14.54
N ALA A 97 -24.44 27.91 -14.78
CA ALA A 97 -25.15 26.83 -15.45
C ALA A 97 -24.62 26.53 -16.86
N PHE A 98 -24.02 27.49 -17.58
CA PHE A 98 -23.43 27.28 -18.92
C PHE A 98 -22.27 26.27 -18.93
N VAL A 99 -21.68 25.96 -17.78
CA VAL A 99 -20.69 24.88 -17.68
C VAL A 99 -21.32 23.51 -17.97
N ILE A 100 -22.60 23.31 -17.67
CA ILE A 100 -23.31 22.05 -17.91
C ILE A 100 -23.42 21.70 -19.40
N PRO A 101 -24.00 22.55 -20.29
CA PRO A 101 -24.01 22.25 -21.73
C PRO A 101 -22.60 22.17 -22.32
N PHE A 102 -21.64 22.96 -21.84
CA PHE A 102 -20.23 22.84 -22.28
C PHE A 102 -19.63 21.46 -21.96
N LEU A 103 -19.83 20.95 -20.74
CA LEU A 103 -19.40 19.60 -20.37
C LEU A 103 -20.14 18.51 -21.17
N LEU A 104 -21.46 18.65 -21.35
CA LEU A 104 -22.27 17.72 -22.15
C LEU A 104 -21.78 17.66 -23.61
N PHE A 105 -21.49 18.81 -24.22
CA PHE A 105 -20.91 18.91 -25.56
C PHE A 105 -19.56 18.20 -25.65
N ILE A 106 -18.64 18.45 -24.70
CA ILE A 106 -17.34 17.76 -24.63
C ILE A 106 -17.53 16.24 -24.51
N THR A 107 -18.47 15.76 -23.69
CA THR A 107 -18.73 14.33 -23.56
C THR A 107 -19.34 13.70 -24.80
N GLY A 108 -20.31 14.38 -25.42
CA GLY A 108 -20.89 13.94 -26.68
C GLY A 108 -19.83 13.84 -27.78
N LEU A 109 -18.94 14.82 -27.87
CA LEU A 109 -17.81 14.83 -28.80
C LEU A 109 -16.81 13.69 -28.51
N HIS A 110 -16.51 13.40 -27.24
CA HIS A 110 -15.61 12.27 -26.90
C HIS A 110 -16.21 10.91 -27.24
N TRP A 111 -17.51 10.71 -27.03
CA TRP A 111 -18.22 9.47 -27.37
C TRP A 111 -18.45 9.32 -28.88
N PHE A 112 -18.71 10.43 -29.58
CA PHE A 112 -18.81 10.46 -31.04
C PHE A 112 -17.46 10.17 -31.72
N LEU A 113 -16.36 10.77 -31.25
CA LEU A 113 -14.99 10.58 -31.76
C LEU A 113 -14.23 9.38 -31.16
N GLN A 114 -14.87 8.57 -30.32
CA GLN A 114 -14.31 7.33 -29.74
C GLN A 114 -12.97 7.50 -28.99
N THR A 115 -12.81 8.62 -28.28
CA THR A 115 -11.56 8.93 -27.54
C THR A 115 -11.57 8.43 -26.10
N LYS A 116 -10.39 8.37 -25.45
CA LYS A 116 -10.21 7.75 -24.12
C LYS A 116 -11.06 8.44 -23.03
N THR A 117 -12.09 7.73 -22.55
CA THR A 117 -13.09 8.22 -21.59
C THR A 117 -12.57 8.61 -20.22
N LYS A 118 -11.36 8.19 -19.81
CA LYS A 118 -10.77 8.56 -18.49
C LYS A 118 -10.63 10.07 -18.27
N ARG A 119 -10.56 10.89 -19.33
CA ARG A 119 -10.50 12.37 -19.22
C ARG A 119 -11.87 13.02 -18.95
N ILE A 120 -12.97 12.31 -19.17
CA ILE A 120 -14.34 12.83 -18.99
C ILE A 120 -14.65 13.09 -17.52
N ILE A 121 -14.47 12.08 -16.65
CA ILE A 121 -14.81 12.17 -15.22
C ILE A 121 -14.03 13.29 -14.53
N THR A 122 -12.73 13.39 -14.83
CA THR A 122 -11.90 14.50 -14.34
C THR A 122 -12.36 15.86 -14.86
N SER A 123 -12.86 15.95 -16.10
CA SER A 123 -13.36 17.21 -16.66
C SER A 123 -14.68 17.63 -15.99
N TRP A 124 -15.58 16.70 -15.69
CA TRP A 124 -16.81 16.96 -14.95
C TRP A 124 -16.55 17.44 -13.53
N ASN A 125 -15.66 16.77 -12.78
CA ASN A 125 -15.31 17.19 -11.42
C ASN A 125 -14.76 18.63 -11.40
N TRP A 126 -13.81 18.95 -12.27
CA TRP A 126 -13.27 20.31 -12.38
C TRP A 126 -14.30 21.34 -12.90
N GLY A 127 -15.23 20.92 -13.76
CA GLY A 127 -16.29 21.79 -14.27
C GLY A 127 -17.31 22.14 -13.19
N LEU A 128 -17.80 21.16 -12.43
CA LEU A 128 -18.75 21.38 -11.33
C LEU A 128 -18.17 22.28 -10.23
N ILE A 129 -16.88 22.10 -9.88
CA ILE A 129 -16.18 23.00 -8.95
C ILE A 129 -16.15 24.44 -9.50
N SER A 130 -15.83 24.64 -10.79
CA SER A 130 -15.85 26.00 -11.38
C SER A 130 -17.26 26.60 -11.50
N MET A 131 -18.30 25.78 -11.71
CA MET A 131 -19.69 26.24 -11.73
C MET A 131 -20.11 26.78 -10.36
N LEU A 132 -19.82 26.03 -9.29
CA LEU A 132 -20.13 26.44 -7.92
C LEU A 132 -19.35 27.70 -7.54
N TRP A 133 -18.04 27.73 -7.82
CA TRP A 133 -17.20 28.89 -7.55
C TRP A 133 -17.67 30.14 -8.31
N LEU A 134 -18.03 30.01 -9.59
CA LEU A 134 -18.51 31.14 -10.40
C LEU A 134 -19.86 31.65 -9.91
N SER A 135 -20.79 30.74 -9.59
CA SER A 135 -22.12 31.08 -9.06
C SER A 135 -22.04 31.81 -7.71
N ILE A 136 -21.20 31.34 -6.78
CA ILE A 136 -20.98 32.02 -5.49
C ILE A 136 -20.25 33.35 -5.69
N THR A 137 -19.24 33.43 -6.57
CA THR A 137 -18.49 34.68 -6.84
C THR A 137 -19.40 35.76 -7.43
N LEU A 138 -20.34 35.38 -8.31
CA LEU A 138 -21.34 36.28 -8.86
C LEU A 138 -22.42 36.69 -7.85
N GLY A 139 -22.54 35.99 -6.70
CA GLY A 139 -23.46 36.34 -5.61
C GLY A 139 -23.12 37.67 -4.91
N PHE A 140 -21.95 38.26 -5.16
CA PHE A 140 -21.59 39.60 -4.68
C PHE A 140 -22.27 40.74 -5.47
N VAL A 141 -22.87 40.46 -6.62
CA VAL A 141 -23.53 41.49 -7.44
C VAL A 141 -24.85 41.92 -6.78
N GLU A 142 -25.24 43.19 -6.97
CA GLU A 142 -26.47 43.76 -6.39
C GLU A 142 -27.73 42.90 -6.64
N LYS A 143 -28.67 42.90 -5.68
CA LYS A 143 -29.88 42.05 -5.71
C LYS A 143 -30.71 42.20 -7.01
N LYS A 144 -30.62 43.35 -7.70
CA LYS A 144 -31.23 43.60 -9.03
C LYS A 144 -30.75 42.63 -10.13
N TYR A 145 -29.56 42.07 -9.98
CA TYR A 145 -28.92 41.17 -10.94
C TYR A 145 -28.77 39.73 -10.41
N ALA A 146 -29.52 39.32 -9.37
CA ALA A 146 -29.43 37.99 -8.76
C ALA A 146 -29.64 36.81 -9.77
N LEU A 147 -30.24 37.06 -10.94
CA LEU A 147 -30.28 36.11 -12.06
C LEU A 147 -28.88 35.65 -12.53
N ILE A 148 -27.87 36.52 -12.38
CA ILE A 148 -26.49 36.28 -12.83
C ILE A 148 -25.79 35.22 -11.96
N SER A 149 -26.01 35.25 -10.64
CA SER A 149 -25.52 34.23 -9.70
C SER A 149 -26.41 32.99 -9.64
N GLY A 150 -27.70 33.16 -9.93
CA GLY A 150 -28.75 32.20 -9.58
C GLY A 150 -29.07 32.25 -8.08
N ILE A 151 -30.22 31.70 -7.69
CA ILE A 151 -30.66 31.69 -6.29
C ILE A 151 -29.67 30.91 -5.40
N ILE A 152 -29.16 29.76 -5.84
CA ILE A 152 -28.21 28.96 -5.04
C ILE A 152 -26.90 29.74 -4.81
N GLY A 153 -26.37 30.38 -5.85
CA GLY A 153 -25.16 31.20 -5.74
C GLY A 153 -25.34 32.41 -4.81
N PHE A 154 -26.50 33.05 -4.88
CA PHE A 154 -26.86 34.19 -4.06
C PHE A 154 -27.02 33.82 -2.57
N GLU A 155 -27.85 32.81 -2.26
CA GLU A 155 -28.10 32.33 -0.90
C GLU A 155 -26.84 31.80 -0.22
N ILE A 156 -26.02 31.00 -0.93
CA ILE A 156 -24.74 30.51 -0.38
C ILE A 156 -23.77 31.67 -0.15
N ASN A 157 -23.76 32.69 -1.00
CA ASN A 157 -22.93 33.87 -0.81
C ASN A 157 -23.40 34.70 0.41
N GLU A 158 -24.70 34.99 0.54
CA GLU A 158 -25.26 35.74 1.68
C GLU A 158 -25.03 34.97 3.00
N TYR A 159 -25.23 33.65 3.00
CA TYR A 159 -24.89 32.76 4.13
C TYR A 159 -23.41 32.83 4.50
N LEU A 160 -22.49 32.66 3.54
CA LEU A 160 -21.05 32.71 3.82
C LEU A 160 -20.56 34.10 4.24
N GLN A 161 -21.17 35.18 3.74
CA GLN A 161 -20.90 36.54 4.22
C GLN A 161 -21.28 36.72 5.69
N ALA A 162 -22.31 36.04 6.20
CA ALA A 162 -22.71 36.11 7.61
C ALA A 162 -21.65 35.53 8.57
N PHE A 163 -20.89 34.51 8.14
CA PHE A 163 -19.84 33.89 8.96
C PHE A 163 -18.44 34.49 8.75
N LEU A 164 -18.06 34.81 7.51
CA LEU A 164 -16.70 35.27 7.17
C LEU A 164 -16.58 36.78 6.92
N GLY A 165 -17.70 37.49 6.80
CA GLY A 165 -17.75 38.85 6.28
C GLY A 165 -17.40 38.93 4.78
N LYS A 166 -17.71 40.08 4.17
CA LYS A 166 -17.44 40.33 2.74
C LYS A 166 -15.97 40.11 2.36
N THR A 167 -15.06 40.71 3.13
CA THR A 167 -13.60 40.64 2.88
C THR A 167 -13.07 39.22 3.04
N GLY A 168 -13.49 38.49 4.08
CA GLY A 168 -13.06 37.11 4.32
C GLY A 168 -13.53 36.16 3.21
N LEU A 169 -14.77 36.31 2.74
CA LEU A 169 -15.28 35.50 1.63
C LEU A 169 -14.57 35.79 0.30
N VAL A 170 -14.21 37.05 0.00
CA VAL A 170 -13.40 37.38 -1.19
C VAL A 170 -12.01 36.73 -1.13
N ILE A 171 -11.34 36.77 0.03
CA ILE A 171 -10.04 36.11 0.23
C ILE A 171 -10.17 34.59 0.04
N LEU A 172 -11.20 33.97 0.62
CA LEU A 172 -11.46 32.54 0.52
C LEU A 172 -11.70 32.09 -0.94
N LEU A 173 -12.52 32.83 -1.69
CA LEU A 173 -12.77 32.54 -3.11
C LEU A 173 -11.52 32.76 -3.97
N GLY A 174 -10.71 33.79 -3.66
CA GLY A 174 -9.41 34.02 -4.30
C GLY A 174 -8.44 32.86 -4.07
N PHE A 175 -8.36 32.32 -2.85
CA PHE A 175 -7.59 31.13 -2.53
C PHE A 175 -8.08 29.91 -3.33
N PHE A 176 -9.38 29.64 -3.36
CA PHE A 176 -9.93 28.53 -4.14
C PHE A 176 -9.68 28.68 -5.65
N PHE A 177 -9.68 29.90 -6.18
CA PHE A 177 -9.34 30.16 -7.58
C PHE A 177 -7.86 29.86 -7.89
N ILE A 178 -6.94 30.29 -7.01
CA ILE A 178 -5.52 29.98 -7.15
C ILE A 178 -5.29 28.46 -7.05
N ALA A 179 -5.88 27.81 -6.05
CA ALA A 179 -5.81 26.36 -5.88
C ALA A 179 -6.36 25.60 -7.11
N TYR A 180 -7.45 26.09 -7.71
CA TYR A 180 -8.02 25.57 -8.95
C TYR A 180 -7.05 25.69 -10.13
N LEU A 181 -6.39 26.85 -10.31
CA LEU A 181 -5.40 27.03 -11.37
C LEU A 181 -4.17 26.12 -11.20
N VAL A 182 -3.66 26.02 -9.97
CA VAL A 182 -2.53 25.14 -9.64
C VAL A 182 -2.90 23.67 -9.89
N MET A 183 -4.05 23.19 -9.40
CA MET A 183 -4.42 21.77 -9.55
C MET A 183 -4.89 21.38 -10.95
N ARG A 184 -5.72 22.21 -11.62
CA ARG A 184 -6.28 21.90 -12.94
C ARG A 184 -5.27 22.11 -14.08
N PHE A 185 -4.55 23.22 -14.04
CA PHE A 185 -3.64 23.62 -15.14
C PHE A 185 -2.16 23.40 -14.82
N LYS A 186 -1.82 22.92 -13.61
CA LYS A 186 -0.43 22.74 -13.15
C LYS A 186 0.41 24.02 -13.24
N ILE A 187 -0.23 25.17 -13.08
CA ILE A 187 0.44 26.48 -13.11
C ILE A 187 1.18 26.65 -11.79
N THR A 188 2.44 26.22 -11.75
CA THR A 188 3.35 26.50 -10.63
C THR A 188 3.94 27.90 -10.75
N PRO A 189 4.33 28.55 -9.63
CA PRO A 189 5.06 29.82 -9.66
C PRO A 189 6.34 29.75 -10.50
N GLU A 190 6.98 28.58 -10.56
CA GLU A 190 8.16 28.30 -11.39
C GLU A 190 7.86 28.40 -12.89
N LEU A 191 6.70 27.92 -13.37
CA LEU A 191 6.32 28.06 -14.77
C LEU A 191 5.96 29.51 -15.14
N ILE A 192 5.42 30.29 -14.20
CA ILE A 192 5.20 31.73 -14.39
C ILE A 192 6.54 32.47 -14.38
N SER A 193 7.42 32.17 -13.42
CA SER A 193 8.78 32.74 -13.31
C SER A 193 9.60 32.45 -14.56
N ASN A 194 9.59 31.20 -15.04
CA ASN A 194 10.31 30.81 -16.25
C ASN A 194 9.69 31.44 -17.51
N LYS A 195 8.37 31.59 -17.59
CA LYS A 195 7.75 32.38 -18.67
C LYS A 195 8.03 33.88 -18.58
N LEU A 196 8.19 34.43 -17.37
CA LEU A 196 8.60 35.83 -17.18
C LEU A 196 10.06 36.03 -17.55
N LYS A 197 10.94 35.07 -17.20
CA LYS A 197 12.33 35.00 -17.65
C LYS A 197 12.41 34.85 -19.16
N GLU A 198 11.74 33.85 -19.77
CA GLU A 198 11.65 33.71 -21.23
C GLU A 198 11.11 35.00 -21.87
N LYS A 199 10.10 35.66 -21.31
CA LYS A 199 9.57 36.91 -21.89
C LYS A 199 10.53 38.09 -21.73
N ARG A 200 11.38 38.09 -20.70
CA ARG A 200 12.41 39.09 -20.45
C ARG A 200 13.68 38.82 -21.26
N GLU A 201 14.09 37.57 -21.41
CA GLU A 201 15.14 37.08 -22.31
C GLU A 201 14.74 37.24 -23.77
N ASN A 202 13.48 37.02 -24.15
CA ASN A 202 12.97 37.33 -25.49
C ASN A 202 12.78 38.84 -25.72
N ALA A 203 12.58 39.64 -24.67
CA ALA A 203 12.63 41.11 -24.80
C ALA A 203 14.07 41.58 -25.01
N ILE A 204 15.03 41.09 -24.21
CA ILE A 204 16.46 41.37 -24.35
C ILE A 204 17.01 40.83 -25.69
N THR A 205 16.57 39.65 -26.13
CA THR A 205 16.93 39.11 -27.46
C THR A 205 16.29 39.91 -28.58
N LYS A 206 15.08 40.46 -28.41
CA LYS A 206 14.50 41.39 -29.38
C LYS A 206 15.19 42.75 -29.39
N GLU A 207 15.57 43.30 -28.24
CA GLU A 207 16.36 44.53 -28.16
C GLU A 207 17.75 44.31 -28.78
N HIS A 208 18.39 43.15 -28.57
CA HIS A 208 19.63 42.79 -29.25
C HIS A 208 19.44 42.55 -30.75
N GLN A 209 18.35 41.91 -31.19
CA GLN A 209 18.07 41.72 -32.62
C GLN A 209 17.66 43.01 -33.32
N GLU A 210 16.96 43.93 -32.67
CA GLU A 210 16.67 45.28 -33.19
C GLU A 210 17.92 46.17 -33.15
N ALA A 211 18.83 45.97 -32.19
CA ALA A 211 20.13 46.63 -32.17
C ALA A 211 21.08 46.07 -33.25
N GLU A 212 21.11 44.75 -33.48
CA GLU A 212 21.82 44.12 -34.60
C GLU A 212 21.21 44.53 -35.94
N TYR A 213 19.87 44.58 -36.09
CA TYR A 213 19.24 45.09 -37.30
C TYR A 213 19.60 46.55 -37.54
N LYS A 214 19.53 47.43 -36.53
CA LYS A 214 19.92 48.85 -36.67
C LYS A 214 21.42 49.06 -36.88
N ALA A 215 22.26 48.18 -36.33
CA ALA A 215 23.71 48.20 -36.58
C ALA A 215 24.04 47.71 -37.99
N MET A 216 23.31 46.70 -38.49
CA MET A 216 23.45 46.17 -39.84
C MET A 216 22.86 47.12 -40.90
N GLU A 217 21.77 47.82 -40.58
CA GLU A 217 21.15 48.88 -41.39
C GLU A 217 22.07 50.10 -41.48
N LYS A 218 22.67 50.54 -40.36
CA LYS A 218 23.75 51.56 -40.37
C LYS A 218 25.00 51.11 -41.15
N ALA A 219 25.43 49.86 -40.98
CA ALA A 219 26.58 49.32 -41.71
C ALA A 219 26.29 49.13 -43.22
N PHE A 220 25.02 49.08 -43.62
CA PHE A 220 24.62 49.09 -45.03
C PHE A 220 24.69 50.52 -45.59
N ASP A 221 24.07 51.50 -44.91
CA ASP A 221 24.08 52.93 -45.28
C ASP A 221 25.51 53.53 -45.34
N GLU A 222 26.42 53.13 -44.44
CA GLU A 222 27.82 53.61 -44.44
C GLU A 222 28.71 52.89 -45.49
N SER A 223 28.17 51.96 -46.29
CA SER A 223 28.96 51.13 -47.23
C SER A 223 28.75 51.41 -48.72
N GLU A 224 27.78 52.25 -49.10
CA GLU A 224 27.51 52.59 -50.51
C GLU A 224 28.19 53.89 -51.01
N SER A 225 29.04 54.52 -50.19
CA SER A 225 29.77 55.74 -50.58
C SER A 225 31.23 55.79 -50.09
N GLU A 226 32.13 55.13 -50.82
CA GLU A 226 33.32 55.77 -51.44
C GLU A 226 34.21 54.73 -52.16
N GLU A 227 34.57 55.01 -53.41
CA GLU A 227 35.50 54.18 -54.19
C GLU A 227 36.96 54.48 -53.81
N GLN A 228 37.79 53.44 -53.57
CA GLN A 228 39.09 53.26 -54.26
C GLN A 228 39.84 51.97 -53.90
N LYS A 229 40.52 51.42 -54.92
CA LYS A 229 41.53 50.34 -54.88
C LYS A 229 42.95 50.96 -54.96
N PRO A 230 44.07 50.21 -54.85
CA PRO A 230 44.33 48.94 -54.14
C PRO A 230 45.69 48.93 -53.35
N GLN A 231 45.95 47.87 -52.55
CA GLN A 231 47.15 46.98 -52.59
C GLN A 231 47.61 46.40 -51.22
N ILE A 232 47.70 45.05 -51.15
CA ILE A 232 48.87 44.22 -50.75
C ILE A 232 49.69 44.73 -49.52
N THR A 233 49.90 43.99 -48.41
CA THR A 233 50.80 42.83 -48.30
C THR A 233 50.67 42.05 -46.95
N THR A 234 50.78 40.72 -47.02
CA THR A 234 51.32 39.71 -46.06
C THR A 234 51.54 39.91 -44.54
N GLU A 235 51.03 38.92 -43.80
CA GLU A 235 51.70 38.05 -42.79
C GLU A 235 52.07 38.51 -41.35
N LYS A 236 51.27 37.96 -40.41
CA LYS A 236 51.63 36.99 -39.34
C LYS A 236 52.67 37.31 -38.24
N SER A 237 52.16 37.10 -37.02
CA SER A 237 52.77 36.40 -35.86
C SER A 237 53.78 37.16 -34.99
N GLY A 238 53.66 36.97 -33.67
CA GLY A 238 54.51 37.66 -32.70
C GLY A 238 53.99 37.58 -31.26
N PHE A 239 54.07 36.37 -30.71
CA PHE A 239 54.00 35.96 -29.29
C PHE A 239 54.20 37.03 -28.17
N GLU A 240 53.33 36.93 -27.15
CA GLU A 240 53.49 37.18 -25.69
C GLU A 240 54.25 38.40 -25.08
N LEU A 241 53.57 38.97 -24.06
CA LEU A 241 54.03 39.70 -22.87
C LEU A 241 55.13 40.79 -22.97
N SER A 242 54.73 42.00 -22.61
CA SER A 242 55.51 42.84 -21.68
C SER A 242 54.57 43.58 -20.71
N VAL A 243 55.02 43.79 -19.48
CA VAL A 243 54.26 44.37 -18.37
C VAL A 243 54.98 45.62 -17.91
N GLU A 244 54.34 46.79 -17.99
CA GLU A 244 54.39 47.87 -16.99
C GLU A 244 53.60 49.10 -17.44
N ASN A 245 52.61 49.50 -16.65
CA ASN A 245 52.56 50.81 -15.98
C ASN A 245 51.29 50.87 -15.11
N LEU A 246 51.50 50.98 -13.80
CA LEU A 246 50.45 51.01 -12.79
C LEU A 246 50.38 52.39 -12.14
N GLN A 247 49.16 52.80 -11.78
CA GLN A 247 48.83 53.89 -10.83
C GLN A 247 49.07 55.34 -11.35
N PRO A 248 48.47 56.37 -10.71
CA PRO A 248 47.67 56.38 -9.48
C PRO A 248 46.21 56.86 -9.68
N THR A 249 45.30 56.63 -8.72
CA THR A 249 45.01 57.57 -7.61
C THR A 249 44.10 56.84 -6.61
N ILE A 250 44.60 56.32 -5.46
CA ILE A 250 44.81 57.01 -4.13
C ILE A 250 43.54 56.96 -3.25
N SER A 251 43.54 56.78 -1.91
CA SER A 251 44.46 56.19 -0.89
C SER A 251 43.70 56.17 0.48
N LYS A 252 44.09 55.53 1.61
CA LYS A 252 45.30 54.82 2.06
C LYS A 252 44.96 53.56 2.90
N HIS A 253 45.89 52.62 2.86
CA HIS A 253 46.40 51.74 3.92
C HIS A 253 45.99 51.96 5.41
N SER A 254 45.68 50.86 6.10
CA SER A 254 46.56 50.17 7.08
C SER A 254 45.97 48.78 7.39
N ASP A 255 46.66 47.67 7.12
CA ASP A 255 47.65 46.96 7.96
C ASP A 255 47.05 46.08 9.08
N VAL A 256 47.51 44.83 9.13
CA VAL A 256 47.40 43.92 10.27
C VAL A 256 48.82 43.58 10.73
N PRO A 257 49.13 43.73 12.03
CA PRO A 257 50.02 42.78 12.69
C PRO A 257 49.48 42.31 14.05
N ALA A 258 50.11 41.24 14.58
CA ALA A 258 49.58 40.44 15.68
C ALA A 258 50.16 40.79 17.08
N LYS A 259 49.43 40.34 18.11
CA LYS A 259 49.79 40.20 19.55
C LYS A 259 50.03 41.50 20.35
N THR A 260 49.28 41.67 21.44
CA THR A 260 49.75 41.53 22.85
C THR A 260 48.57 41.75 23.82
N ALA A 261 48.76 41.32 25.07
CA ALA A 261 47.78 41.15 26.16
C ALA A 261 47.05 42.41 26.70
N THR A 262 46.12 42.10 27.62
CA THR A 262 45.70 42.87 28.83
C THR A 262 44.35 43.60 28.76
N ASN A 263 43.45 43.15 29.65
CA ASN A 263 42.34 43.83 30.35
C ASN A 263 41.66 45.05 29.72
N SER A 264 40.33 44.96 29.54
CA SER A 264 39.32 45.48 30.50
C SER A 264 37.92 45.52 29.83
N ILE A 265 36.85 45.06 30.51
CA ILE A 265 35.76 45.87 31.14
C ILE A 265 35.05 46.75 30.07
N SER A 266 33.75 46.64 29.76
CA SER A 266 32.56 46.23 30.54
C SER A 266 31.29 46.15 29.66
N LEU A 267 30.23 45.43 30.12
CA LEU A 267 28.77 45.79 30.18
C LEU A 267 28.10 46.41 28.91
N GLU A 268 26.83 46.17 28.49
CA GLU A 268 25.58 45.64 29.06
C GLU A 268 24.54 45.48 27.90
N VAL A 269 23.35 44.84 27.95
CA VAL A 269 22.65 44.06 28.99
C VAL A 269 21.73 42.97 28.36
N ASP A 270 21.69 41.81 29.02
CA ASP A 270 20.66 40.76 29.18
C ASP A 270 19.34 40.66 28.36
N LYS A 271 18.99 39.40 28.05
CA LYS A 271 17.75 38.72 28.52
C LYS A 271 17.94 37.16 28.45
N PRO A 272 17.17 36.33 29.19
CA PRO A 272 17.82 35.52 30.25
C PRO A 272 17.57 33.99 30.21
N LEU A 273 18.19 33.32 31.20
CA LEU A 273 18.10 31.91 31.67
C LEU A 273 16.63 31.41 31.91
N GLN A 274 16.33 30.11 32.14
CA GLN A 274 17.03 28.98 32.83
C GLN A 274 16.80 27.66 32.05
N LYS A 275 17.64 26.60 32.02
CA LYS A 275 18.74 26.02 32.84
C LYS A 275 18.33 24.93 33.84
N GLU A 276 18.60 23.67 33.48
CA GLU A 276 19.04 22.52 34.30
C GLU A 276 19.43 21.37 33.33
N LEU A 277 20.32 20.42 33.61
CA LEU A 277 21.70 20.39 34.11
C LEU A 277 22.07 18.89 34.15
N GLU A 278 22.89 18.41 33.20
CA GLU A 278 23.61 17.12 33.33
C GLU A 278 25.12 17.38 33.31
N PRO A 279 25.92 16.75 34.20
CA PRO A 279 27.37 16.89 34.19
C PRO A 279 28.07 15.72 33.49
N VAL A 280 29.01 16.01 32.59
CA VAL A 280 30.02 15.06 32.12
C VAL A 280 31.40 15.59 32.49
N ILE A 281 32.13 14.84 33.32
CA ILE A 281 33.47 15.20 33.79
C ILE A 281 34.52 14.48 32.93
N LYS A 282 35.56 15.20 32.52
CA LYS A 282 36.83 14.65 32.06
C LYS A 282 37.93 15.04 33.06
N THR A 283 38.70 14.07 33.58
CA THR A 283 40.10 14.32 33.95
C THR A 283 41.00 13.08 33.81
N THR A 284 42.09 13.31 33.07
CA THR A 284 43.42 12.70 32.90
C THR A 284 43.96 11.64 33.89
N GLU A 285 44.85 10.80 33.35
CA GLU A 285 45.64 9.72 33.98
C GLU A 285 46.68 10.13 35.04
N LYS A 286 46.97 9.22 35.98
CA LYS A 286 48.31 8.99 36.59
C LYS A 286 48.41 7.58 37.21
N VAL A 287 49.63 7.08 37.42
CA VAL A 287 49.95 5.63 37.47
C VAL A 287 50.69 5.19 38.76
N LEU A 288 50.17 4.10 39.39
CA LEU A 288 50.77 3.22 40.44
C LEU A 288 51.08 3.80 41.85
N PRO A 289 51.21 2.98 42.94
CA PRO A 289 51.03 1.51 43.05
C PRO A 289 50.17 0.95 44.24
N LYS A 290 49.69 -0.30 44.05
CA LYS A 290 49.41 -1.41 45.00
C LYS A 290 48.52 -1.29 46.28
N GLU A 291 47.65 -2.30 46.39
CA GLU A 291 47.16 -3.03 47.59
C GLU A 291 46.40 -2.28 48.71
N VAL A 292 45.06 -2.27 48.59
CA VAL A 292 44.15 -2.90 49.59
C VAL A 292 42.96 -3.51 48.81
N GLU A 293 42.63 -4.78 49.04
CA GLU A 293 41.37 -5.35 48.56
C GLU A 293 40.21 -4.84 49.42
N ILE A 294 39.31 -4.03 48.83
CA ILE A 294 38.04 -3.68 49.45
C ILE A 294 36.97 -4.59 48.85
N ALA A 295 36.52 -5.56 49.63
CA ALA A 295 35.34 -6.33 49.31
C ALA A 295 34.13 -5.38 49.29
N VAL A 296 33.57 -5.13 48.11
CA VAL A 296 32.32 -4.38 47.97
C VAL A 296 31.19 -5.30 48.40
N GLU A 297 30.74 -5.15 49.66
CA GLU A 297 29.42 -5.66 50.04
C GLU A 297 28.38 -5.08 49.07
N LYS A 298 27.60 -5.96 48.44
CA LYS A 298 26.47 -5.51 47.63
C LYS A 298 25.51 -4.76 48.53
N THR A 299 25.29 -3.49 48.25
CA THR A 299 24.15 -2.75 48.76
C THR A 299 22.89 -3.57 48.46
N ILE A 300 22.16 -3.96 49.50
CA ILE A 300 20.89 -4.66 49.33
C ILE A 300 19.88 -3.62 48.83
N GLU A 301 19.53 -3.70 47.55
CA GLU A 301 18.31 -3.04 47.04
C GLU A 301 17.10 -3.70 47.72
N GLU A 302 16.12 -2.92 48.15
CA GLU A 302 14.90 -3.47 48.77
C GLU A 302 14.07 -4.21 47.71
N GLU A 303 14.30 -5.52 47.60
CA GLU A 303 13.63 -6.40 46.65
C GLU A 303 12.11 -6.42 46.84
N HIS A 304 11.35 -6.10 45.78
CA HIS A 304 9.89 -6.19 45.83
C HIS A 304 9.40 -7.64 46.02
N SER A 305 8.37 -7.82 46.84
CA SER A 305 7.87 -9.14 47.27
C SER A 305 7.41 -10.06 46.12
N THR A 306 7.02 -9.49 44.98
CA THR A 306 6.62 -10.23 43.76
C THR A 306 7.81 -10.79 42.98
N GLU A 307 8.93 -10.09 42.94
CA GLU A 307 10.17 -10.56 42.29
C GLU A 307 10.75 -11.72 43.09
N ASN A 308 10.80 -11.56 44.41
CA ASN A 308 11.17 -12.60 45.38
C ASN A 308 10.38 -13.92 45.22
N LEU A 309 9.11 -13.84 44.80
CA LEU A 309 8.25 -15.01 44.63
C LEU A 309 8.41 -15.64 43.23
N SER A 310 8.57 -14.81 42.19
CA SER A 310 8.88 -15.27 40.83
C SER A 310 10.23 -15.98 40.78
N GLU A 311 11.25 -15.42 41.41
CA GLU A 311 12.62 -15.98 41.45
C GLU A 311 12.68 -17.29 42.24
N LYS A 312 11.90 -17.43 43.32
CA LYS A 312 11.72 -18.72 44.01
C LYS A 312 11.08 -19.76 43.10
N ILE A 313 9.99 -19.43 42.41
CA ILE A 313 9.32 -20.38 41.49
C ILE A 313 10.26 -20.77 40.33
N VAL A 314 11.05 -19.83 39.77
CA VAL A 314 12.05 -20.15 38.73
C VAL A 314 13.19 -21.00 39.29
N LYS A 315 13.60 -20.80 40.55
CA LYS A 315 14.61 -21.62 41.21
C LYS A 315 14.12 -23.05 41.52
N ASP A 316 12.85 -23.19 41.88
CA ASP A 316 12.25 -24.47 42.28
C ASP A 316 11.73 -25.29 41.08
N PHE A 317 11.23 -24.63 40.02
CA PHE A 317 10.56 -25.27 38.87
C PHE A 317 11.14 -24.89 37.49
N GLY A 318 12.19 -24.08 37.44
CA GLY A 318 12.78 -23.58 36.19
C GLY A 318 11.93 -22.52 35.47
N GLU A 319 12.46 -21.99 34.37
CA GLU A 319 11.69 -21.15 33.43
C GLU A 319 10.48 -21.91 32.86
N PHE A 320 9.44 -21.18 32.47
CA PHE A 320 8.34 -21.76 31.72
C PHE A 320 8.79 -22.11 30.29
N ASP A 321 8.77 -23.39 29.95
CA ASP A 321 9.04 -23.89 28.60
C ASP A 321 7.72 -24.09 27.82
N PRO A 322 7.44 -23.29 26.78
CA PRO A 322 6.23 -23.42 25.97
C PRO A 322 6.20 -24.73 25.14
N THR A 323 7.31 -25.44 25.00
CA THR A 323 7.38 -26.65 24.18
C THR A 323 6.88 -27.91 24.90
N LEU A 324 6.70 -27.86 26.23
CA LEU A 324 6.43 -29.03 27.09
C LEU A 324 5.23 -29.88 26.65
N GLU A 325 4.13 -29.27 26.20
CA GLU A 325 2.94 -29.99 25.71
C GLU A 325 3.26 -30.97 24.56
N LEU A 326 4.24 -30.60 23.74
CA LEU A 326 4.80 -31.41 22.65
C LEU A 326 6.33 -31.56 22.82
N GLY A 327 6.82 -31.81 24.04
CA GLY A 327 8.26 -31.90 24.33
C GLY A 327 9.00 -33.01 23.58
N ASN A 328 8.27 -34.01 23.06
CA ASN A 328 8.81 -35.08 22.22
C ASN A 328 8.71 -34.79 20.71
N PHE A 329 8.31 -33.58 20.30
CA PHE A 329 8.23 -33.18 18.89
C PHE A 329 9.62 -33.19 18.25
N LYS A 330 9.72 -33.83 17.08
CA LYS A 330 10.94 -33.91 16.28
C LYS A 330 10.79 -33.03 15.04
N PHE A 331 11.75 -32.13 14.87
CA PHE A 331 11.88 -31.35 13.64
C PHE A 331 12.07 -32.27 12.43
N PRO A 332 11.56 -31.88 11.24
CA PRO A 332 11.81 -32.58 9.99
C PRO A 332 13.31 -32.82 9.74
N THR A 333 13.67 -34.03 9.34
CA THR A 333 15.05 -34.40 9.02
C THR A 333 15.39 -34.07 7.56
N PHE A 334 16.67 -33.78 7.26
CA PHE A 334 17.06 -33.29 5.93
C PHE A 334 16.85 -34.33 4.81
N ASN A 335 16.90 -35.62 5.13
CA ASN A 335 16.62 -36.73 4.20
C ASN A 335 15.17 -36.77 3.64
N LEU A 336 14.25 -35.96 4.17
CA LEU A 336 12.93 -35.78 3.59
C LEU A 336 12.98 -34.93 2.31
N LEU A 337 13.98 -34.05 2.19
CA LEU A 337 14.27 -33.24 1.03
C LEU A 337 15.19 -33.99 0.05
N LYS A 338 15.12 -33.61 -1.22
CA LYS A 338 15.92 -34.21 -2.28
C LYS A 338 17.25 -33.47 -2.44
N GLU A 339 18.34 -34.22 -2.41
CA GLU A 339 19.65 -33.74 -2.84
C GLU A 339 19.73 -33.71 -4.37
N TYR A 340 20.27 -32.60 -4.89
CA TYR A 340 20.60 -32.41 -6.30
C TYR A 340 22.11 -32.29 -6.38
N ASN A 341 22.77 -33.31 -6.94
CA ASN A 341 24.22 -33.38 -7.07
C ASN A 341 24.72 -32.47 -8.20
N GLU A 342 24.71 -31.16 -7.95
CA GLU A 342 25.06 -30.15 -8.94
C GLU A 342 26.15 -29.22 -8.40
N THR A 343 27.40 -29.63 -8.59
CA THR A 343 28.51 -28.68 -8.65
C THR A 343 28.27 -27.70 -9.80
N ILE A 344 28.48 -26.40 -9.57
CA ILE A 344 28.35 -25.40 -10.62
C ILE A 344 29.39 -25.72 -11.69
N SER A 345 28.95 -26.26 -12.83
CA SER A 345 29.82 -26.58 -13.95
C SER A 345 30.24 -25.28 -14.65
N ILE A 346 31.42 -24.78 -14.31
CA ILE A 346 32.01 -23.62 -14.98
C ILE A 346 32.53 -24.08 -16.35
N ASP A 347 31.92 -23.58 -17.41
CA ASP A 347 32.41 -23.73 -18.78
C ASP A 347 33.24 -22.48 -19.14
N PRO A 348 34.59 -22.55 -19.13
CA PRO A 348 35.42 -21.38 -19.41
C PRO A 348 35.31 -20.92 -20.88
N GLU A 349 34.99 -21.81 -21.82
CA GLU A 349 34.78 -21.43 -23.22
C GLU A 349 33.48 -20.62 -23.38
N GLU A 350 32.41 -20.98 -22.66
CA GLU A 350 31.19 -20.18 -22.62
C GLU A 350 31.44 -18.78 -22.05
N LEU A 351 32.22 -18.68 -20.96
CA LEU A 351 32.56 -17.40 -20.34
C LEU A 351 33.39 -16.49 -21.26
N GLU A 352 34.41 -17.04 -21.93
CA GLU A 352 35.26 -16.30 -22.85
C GLU A 352 34.49 -15.86 -24.11
N ALA A 353 33.66 -16.75 -24.68
CA ALA A 353 32.82 -16.44 -25.83
C ALA A 353 31.80 -15.32 -25.53
N ASN A 354 31.13 -15.38 -24.38
CA ASN A 354 30.17 -14.37 -23.95
C ASN A 354 30.85 -13.02 -23.62
N LYS A 355 31.99 -13.05 -22.93
CA LYS A 355 32.86 -11.88 -22.71
C LYS A 355 33.22 -11.19 -24.03
N ASN A 356 33.70 -11.95 -25.01
CA ASN A 356 34.13 -11.41 -26.30
C ASN A 356 32.95 -10.78 -27.06
N ARG A 357 31.78 -11.43 -27.08
CA ARG A 357 30.54 -10.87 -27.67
C ARG A 357 30.10 -9.57 -27.00
N ILE A 358 30.15 -9.47 -25.67
CA ILE A 358 29.80 -8.24 -24.93
C ILE A 358 30.75 -7.10 -25.34
N VAL A 359 32.07 -7.37 -25.37
CA VAL A 359 33.08 -6.38 -25.75
C VAL A 359 32.91 -5.93 -27.20
N GLU A 360 32.72 -6.85 -28.14
CA GLU A 360 32.50 -6.55 -29.56
C GLU A 360 31.22 -5.75 -29.79
N THR A 361 30.11 -6.14 -29.15
CA THR A 361 28.83 -5.43 -29.25
C THR A 361 28.97 -3.98 -28.77
N LEU A 362 29.54 -3.78 -27.58
CA LEU A 362 29.74 -2.43 -27.04
C LEU A 362 30.71 -1.60 -27.90
N LYS A 363 31.76 -2.21 -28.46
CA LYS A 363 32.67 -1.58 -29.42
C LYS A 363 31.93 -1.10 -30.68
N ASN A 364 31.03 -1.89 -31.24
CA ASN A 364 30.23 -1.53 -32.43
C ASN A 364 29.37 -0.28 -32.20
N TYR A 365 28.84 -0.10 -30.99
CA TYR A 365 28.10 1.12 -30.59
C TYR A 365 29.01 2.28 -30.15
N LYS A 366 30.33 2.19 -30.33
CA LYS A 366 31.34 3.17 -29.87
C LYS A 366 31.23 3.38 -28.35
N ILE A 367 31.40 2.29 -27.60
CA ILE A 367 31.45 2.25 -26.14
C ILE A 367 32.72 1.49 -25.75
N GLY A 368 33.74 2.21 -25.31
CA GLY A 368 34.98 1.64 -24.80
C GLY A 368 34.83 1.08 -23.37
N ILE A 369 35.58 0.03 -23.07
CA ILE A 369 35.56 -0.68 -21.79
C ILE A 369 37.00 -0.89 -21.36
N SER A 370 37.34 -0.47 -20.14
CA SER A 370 38.69 -0.64 -19.59
C SER A 370 38.91 -2.02 -18.94
N GLN A 371 37.88 -2.59 -18.31
CA GLN A 371 37.95 -3.90 -17.65
C GLN A 371 36.61 -4.62 -17.68
N ILE A 372 36.66 -5.96 -17.77
CA ILE A 372 35.51 -6.87 -17.59
C ILE A 372 35.90 -8.02 -16.65
N LYS A 373 35.01 -8.36 -15.70
CA LYS A 373 35.17 -9.48 -14.75
C LYS A 373 33.89 -10.32 -14.72
N ALA A 374 33.99 -11.64 -14.87
CA ALA A 374 32.86 -12.55 -14.72
C ALA A 374 32.78 -13.13 -13.29
N THR A 375 31.57 -13.29 -12.77
CA THR A 375 31.25 -14.03 -11.54
C THR A 375 30.13 -15.01 -11.84
N VAL A 376 30.39 -16.32 -11.71
CA VAL A 376 29.44 -17.38 -12.08
C VAL A 376 28.51 -17.69 -10.89
N GLY A 377 27.21 -17.56 -11.12
CA GLY A 377 26.16 -17.99 -10.22
C GLY A 377 25.46 -19.27 -10.70
N PRO A 378 24.46 -19.77 -9.95
CA PRO A 378 23.80 -21.04 -10.26
C PRO A 378 23.00 -21.00 -11.57
N THR A 379 22.33 -19.88 -11.88
CA THR A 379 21.47 -19.71 -13.07
C THR A 379 21.92 -18.61 -14.02
N ILE A 380 22.73 -17.66 -13.54
CA ILE A 380 23.27 -16.54 -14.32
C ILE A 380 24.75 -16.32 -14.02
N THR A 381 25.43 -15.65 -14.94
CA THR A 381 26.76 -15.09 -14.76
C THR A 381 26.67 -13.56 -14.76
N LEU A 382 27.26 -12.91 -13.76
CA LEU A 382 27.40 -11.46 -13.70
C LEU A 382 28.72 -11.04 -14.37
N TYR A 383 28.63 -10.25 -15.43
CA TYR A 383 29.78 -9.57 -16.04
C TYR A 383 29.84 -8.13 -15.52
N GLU A 384 30.77 -7.85 -14.60
CA GLU A 384 31.08 -6.50 -14.12
C GLU A 384 31.99 -5.80 -15.13
N ILE A 385 31.56 -4.69 -15.72
CA ILE A 385 32.31 -3.88 -16.69
C ILE A 385 32.62 -2.48 -16.13
N VAL A 386 33.78 -1.96 -16.51
CA VAL A 386 34.23 -0.59 -16.21
C VAL A 386 34.27 0.21 -17.51
N PRO A 387 33.29 1.09 -17.78
CA PRO A 387 33.30 1.91 -19.00
C PRO A 387 34.43 2.94 -18.97
N GLU A 388 34.90 3.36 -20.15
CA GLU A 388 35.83 4.48 -20.29
C GLU A 388 35.17 5.83 -19.90
N ALA A 389 36.01 6.80 -19.55
CA ALA A 389 35.58 8.13 -19.13
C ALA A 389 34.76 8.85 -20.22
N GLY A 390 33.72 9.58 -19.82
CA GLY A 390 32.83 10.33 -20.72
C GLY A 390 31.66 9.51 -21.31
N ILE A 391 31.64 8.18 -21.13
CA ILE A 391 30.53 7.35 -21.60
C ILE A 391 29.31 7.51 -20.69
N ARG A 392 28.17 7.92 -21.28
CA ARG A 392 26.90 8.04 -20.54
C ARG A 392 26.32 6.66 -20.23
N ILE A 393 26.04 6.40 -18.95
CA ILE A 393 25.44 5.14 -18.45
C ILE A 393 24.13 4.79 -19.18
N SER A 394 23.30 5.79 -19.49
CA SER A 394 22.05 5.59 -20.23
C SER A 394 22.25 4.98 -21.63
N LYS A 395 23.39 5.22 -22.27
CA LYS A 395 23.72 4.64 -23.58
C LYS A 395 23.87 3.12 -23.48
N ILE A 396 24.55 2.62 -22.44
CA ILE A 396 24.72 1.18 -22.19
C ILE A 396 23.38 0.54 -21.81
N LYS A 397 22.61 1.19 -20.94
CA LYS A 397 21.31 0.69 -20.48
C LYS A 397 20.26 0.57 -21.61
N ASN A 398 20.37 1.39 -22.65
CA ASN A 398 19.50 1.33 -23.81
C ASN A 398 19.87 0.22 -24.81
N LEU A 399 21.02 -0.46 -24.64
CA LEU A 399 21.46 -1.59 -25.47
C LEU A 399 21.10 -2.96 -24.85
N GLU A 400 20.19 -2.99 -23.87
CA GLU A 400 19.75 -4.21 -23.16
C GLU A 400 19.25 -5.27 -24.16
N ASP A 401 18.37 -4.89 -25.10
CA ASP A 401 17.84 -5.79 -26.12
C ASP A 401 18.89 -6.19 -27.19
N ASP A 402 19.76 -5.26 -27.61
CA ASP A 402 20.79 -5.50 -28.62
C ASP A 402 21.90 -6.45 -28.12
N ILE A 403 22.30 -6.31 -26.85
CA ILE A 403 23.27 -7.20 -26.21
C ILE A 403 22.63 -8.58 -25.95
N ALA A 404 21.34 -8.64 -25.60
CA ALA A 404 20.62 -9.92 -25.48
C ALA A 404 20.56 -10.67 -26.81
N LEU A 405 20.28 -9.97 -27.92
CA LEU A 405 20.30 -10.51 -29.27
C LEU A 405 21.68 -11.05 -29.66
N SER A 406 22.74 -10.27 -29.45
CA SER A 406 24.14 -10.67 -29.71
C SER A 406 24.56 -11.93 -28.93
N LEU A 407 24.14 -12.01 -27.66
CA LEU A 407 24.40 -13.19 -26.82
C LEU A 407 23.49 -14.39 -27.13
N SER A 408 22.45 -14.22 -27.96
CA SER A 408 21.38 -15.21 -28.19
C SER A 408 20.66 -15.62 -26.88
N ALA A 409 20.52 -14.67 -25.95
CA ALA A 409 19.90 -14.88 -24.65
C ALA A 409 18.38 -14.62 -24.70
N LEU A 410 17.61 -15.31 -23.85
CA LEU A 410 16.17 -15.08 -23.65
C LEU A 410 15.83 -13.71 -23.01
N GLY A 411 16.86 -12.98 -22.59
CA GLY A 411 16.81 -11.70 -21.88
C GLY A 411 18.09 -11.54 -21.05
N ILE A 412 18.49 -10.29 -20.80
CA ILE A 412 19.59 -9.93 -19.90
C ILE A 412 19.11 -8.82 -18.96
N ARG A 413 19.84 -8.56 -17.87
CA ARG A 413 19.55 -7.43 -16.98
C ARG A 413 20.80 -6.59 -16.75
N ILE A 414 20.68 -5.28 -17.02
CA ILE A 414 21.79 -4.32 -16.83
C ILE A 414 21.60 -3.54 -15.51
N ILE A 415 22.49 -3.79 -14.55
CA ILE A 415 22.59 -3.06 -13.29
C ILE A 415 23.57 -1.90 -13.49
N ALA A 416 23.10 -0.66 -13.46
CA ALA A 416 23.94 0.49 -13.76
C ALA A 416 23.56 1.74 -12.93
N PRO A 417 24.46 2.25 -12.07
CA PRO A 417 25.70 1.62 -11.58
C PRO A 417 25.40 0.48 -10.59
N ILE A 418 26.38 -0.40 -10.34
CA ILE A 418 26.36 -1.32 -9.19
C ILE A 418 26.61 -0.49 -7.91
N PRO A 419 25.73 -0.56 -6.89
CA PRO A 419 25.93 0.13 -5.61
C PRO A 419 27.30 -0.18 -4.99
N GLY A 420 28.00 0.86 -4.56
CA GLY A 420 29.31 0.74 -3.91
C GLY A 420 30.50 0.35 -4.80
N LYS A 421 30.29 -0.05 -6.06
CA LYS A 421 31.40 -0.47 -6.97
C LYS A 421 31.72 0.52 -8.10
N GLY A 422 30.81 1.41 -8.47
CA GLY A 422 31.02 2.34 -9.61
C GLY A 422 31.08 1.67 -10.99
N THR A 423 30.90 0.36 -11.06
CA THR A 423 30.90 -0.46 -12.27
C THR A 423 29.48 -0.67 -12.80
N ILE A 424 29.35 -1.30 -13.98
CA ILE A 424 28.07 -1.73 -14.55
C ILE A 424 28.04 -3.26 -14.55
N GLY A 425 26.93 -3.87 -14.14
CA GLY A 425 26.72 -5.31 -14.17
C GLY A 425 25.84 -5.71 -15.33
N ILE A 426 26.26 -6.69 -16.12
CA ILE A 426 25.43 -7.36 -17.13
C ILE A 426 25.19 -8.79 -16.65
N GLU A 427 23.94 -9.08 -16.26
CA GLU A 427 23.51 -10.41 -15.84
C GLU A 427 23.07 -11.22 -17.07
N VAL A 428 23.80 -12.28 -17.39
CA VAL A 428 23.56 -13.15 -18.56
C VAL A 428 23.13 -14.55 -18.11
N PRO A 429 22.08 -15.16 -18.68
CA PRO A 429 21.70 -16.55 -18.40
C PRO A 429 22.82 -17.55 -18.77
N ASN A 430 23.08 -18.52 -17.88
CA ASN A 430 23.97 -19.65 -18.19
C ASN A 430 23.24 -20.63 -19.15
N LYS A 431 23.94 -21.22 -20.13
CA LYS A 431 23.33 -22.29 -20.98
C LYS A 431 22.86 -23.49 -20.16
N LYS A 432 23.65 -23.88 -19.16
CA LYS A 432 23.32 -24.91 -18.16
C LYS A 432 23.05 -24.22 -16.82
N SER A 433 21.79 -24.06 -16.48
CA SER A 433 21.35 -23.59 -15.17
C SER A 433 21.30 -24.75 -14.18
N THR A 434 21.78 -24.52 -12.96
CA THR A 434 21.73 -25.49 -11.86
C THR A 434 20.53 -25.24 -10.95
N ILE A 435 19.95 -26.31 -10.39
CA ILE A 435 18.82 -26.25 -9.48
C ILE A 435 19.33 -25.97 -8.07
N VAL A 436 18.88 -24.85 -7.49
CA VAL A 436 19.10 -24.55 -6.07
C VAL A 436 18.10 -25.35 -5.25
N SER A 437 18.48 -26.53 -4.74
CA SER A 437 17.60 -27.38 -3.94
C SER A 437 17.32 -26.79 -2.55
N MET A 438 16.10 -27.00 -2.02
CA MET A 438 15.76 -26.62 -0.66
C MET A 438 16.67 -27.28 0.38
N HIS A 439 17.09 -28.54 0.13
CA HIS A 439 18.10 -29.22 0.93
C HIS A 439 19.37 -28.37 1.08
N SER A 440 19.93 -27.86 -0.02
CA SER A 440 21.20 -27.10 0.00
C SER A 440 21.10 -25.76 0.76
N VAL A 441 19.91 -25.19 0.85
CA VAL A 441 19.65 -23.89 1.49
C VAL A 441 19.39 -24.10 2.98
N ILE A 442 18.56 -25.08 3.35
CA ILE A 442 18.26 -25.44 4.75
C ILE A 442 19.48 -26.03 5.46
N SER A 443 20.23 -26.94 4.85
CA SER A 443 21.43 -27.53 5.45
C SER A 443 22.59 -26.54 5.62
N SER A 444 22.50 -25.33 5.03
CA SER A 444 23.58 -24.35 5.10
C SER A 444 23.76 -23.78 6.51
N LYS A 445 25.02 -23.61 6.91
CA LYS A 445 25.44 -23.04 8.22
C LYS A 445 24.70 -21.73 8.55
N LYS A 446 24.55 -20.84 7.56
CA LYS A 446 23.87 -19.54 7.69
C LYS A 446 22.39 -19.63 8.05
N PHE A 447 21.71 -20.73 7.71
CA PHE A 447 20.34 -21.00 8.14
C PHE A 447 20.30 -21.72 9.49
N GLN A 448 21.11 -22.77 9.64
CA GLN A 448 21.14 -23.61 10.85
C GLN A 448 21.55 -22.82 12.11
N GLU A 449 22.56 -21.97 12.03
CA GLU A 449 23.05 -21.15 13.14
C GLU A 449 22.34 -19.79 13.26
N SER A 450 21.28 -19.54 12.46
CA SER A 450 20.59 -18.26 12.45
C SER A 450 19.88 -17.96 13.79
N PRO A 451 20.15 -16.81 14.45
CA PRO A 451 19.47 -16.36 15.66
C PRO A 451 18.18 -15.55 15.36
N MET A 452 17.70 -15.59 14.12
CA MET A 452 16.48 -14.88 13.68
C MET A 452 15.22 -15.47 14.32
N GLU A 453 14.19 -14.65 14.49
CA GLU A 453 12.93 -15.07 15.12
C GLU A 453 12.07 -15.90 14.17
N LEU A 454 11.93 -15.45 12.92
CA LEU A 454 11.20 -16.14 11.85
C LEU A 454 12.07 -16.26 10.59
N PRO A 455 13.13 -17.10 10.61
CA PRO A 455 14.06 -17.25 9.49
C PRO A 455 13.40 -17.90 8.27
N ILE A 456 13.53 -17.23 7.13
CA ILE A 456 13.11 -17.70 5.81
C ILE A 456 14.36 -17.88 4.96
N ALA A 457 14.56 -19.09 4.45
CA ALA A 457 15.63 -19.45 3.55
C ALA A 457 15.13 -19.32 2.11
N LEU A 458 15.23 -18.12 1.51
CA LEU A 458 14.64 -17.85 0.20
C LEU A 458 15.34 -18.60 -0.94
N GLY A 459 16.65 -18.81 -0.86
CA GLY A 459 17.43 -19.37 -1.96
C GLY A 459 18.90 -18.97 -1.92
N LYS A 460 19.48 -18.76 -3.10
CA LYS A 460 20.87 -18.32 -3.25
C LYS A 460 21.01 -17.07 -4.11
N THR A 461 21.97 -16.22 -3.76
CA THR A 461 22.34 -15.04 -4.55
C THR A 461 23.07 -15.42 -5.84
N ILE A 462 23.29 -14.42 -6.70
CA ILE A 462 24.13 -14.52 -7.91
C ILE A 462 25.57 -14.97 -7.61
N SER A 463 26.04 -14.83 -6.36
CA SER A 463 27.35 -15.28 -5.89
C SER A 463 27.31 -16.65 -5.21
N ASN A 464 26.23 -17.43 -5.38
CA ASN A 464 26.00 -18.75 -4.78
C ASN A 464 25.93 -18.75 -3.23
N GLU A 465 25.78 -17.59 -2.59
CA GLU A 465 25.58 -17.51 -1.14
C GLU A 465 24.13 -17.75 -0.74
N THR A 466 23.88 -18.53 0.31
CA THR A 466 22.54 -18.68 0.89
C THR A 466 21.99 -17.31 1.33
N PHE A 467 20.78 -16.98 0.89
CA PHE A 467 20.06 -15.78 1.30
C PHE A 467 18.97 -16.13 2.32
N VAL A 468 19.17 -15.69 3.56
CA VAL A 468 18.27 -15.91 4.69
C VAL A 468 17.82 -14.56 5.24
N VAL A 469 16.51 -14.41 5.46
CA VAL A 469 15.86 -13.17 5.95
C VAL A 469 14.92 -13.48 7.11
N ASP A 470 14.62 -12.48 7.94
CA ASP A 470 13.82 -12.64 9.15
C ASP A 470 12.45 -11.97 8.99
N LEU A 471 11.37 -12.77 8.92
CA LEU A 471 10.01 -12.25 8.77
C LEU A 471 9.61 -11.34 9.94
N ALA A 472 10.15 -11.53 11.14
CA ALA A 472 9.87 -10.64 12.27
C ALA A 472 10.43 -9.23 12.04
N LYS A 473 11.56 -9.11 11.34
CA LYS A 473 12.21 -7.83 11.04
C LYS A 473 11.60 -7.14 9.82
N MET A 474 11.19 -7.90 8.81
CA MET A 474 10.44 -7.46 7.63
C MET A 474 8.98 -7.94 7.74
N PRO A 475 8.14 -7.27 8.57
CA PRO A 475 6.96 -7.88 9.19
C PRO A 475 5.89 -8.39 8.23
N HIS A 476 5.82 -7.83 7.03
CA HIS A 476 4.85 -8.17 6.01
C HIS A 476 5.53 -8.28 4.64
N LEU A 477 5.25 -9.37 3.93
CA LEU A 477 5.88 -9.79 2.68
C LEU A 477 4.83 -9.84 1.55
N LEU A 478 5.06 -9.06 0.50
CA LEU A 478 4.26 -9.12 -0.73
C LEU A 478 4.99 -9.97 -1.77
N MET A 479 4.36 -11.04 -2.27
CA MET A 479 4.92 -11.93 -3.28
C MET A 479 4.10 -11.89 -4.57
N ALA A 480 4.74 -11.74 -5.72
CA ALA A 480 4.03 -11.77 -7.00
C ALA A 480 4.85 -12.34 -8.16
N GLY A 481 4.18 -12.85 -9.17
CA GLY A 481 4.79 -13.42 -10.36
C GLY A 481 3.75 -14.02 -11.30
N ALA A 482 4.08 -14.18 -12.58
CA ALA A 482 3.17 -14.86 -13.50
C ALA A 482 3.04 -16.36 -13.16
N THR A 483 1.94 -16.98 -13.57
CA THR A 483 1.68 -18.43 -13.41
C THR A 483 2.85 -19.25 -13.96
N GLY A 484 3.30 -20.27 -13.19
CA GLY A 484 4.43 -21.13 -13.58
C GLY A 484 5.84 -20.54 -13.35
N GLN A 485 5.97 -19.28 -12.93
CA GLN A 485 7.29 -18.64 -12.82
C GLN A 485 8.03 -18.87 -11.49
N GLY A 486 7.39 -19.51 -10.51
CA GLY A 486 8.00 -19.89 -9.23
C GLY A 486 7.25 -19.44 -7.97
N LYS A 487 6.16 -18.64 -8.09
CA LYS A 487 5.41 -18.10 -6.95
C LYS A 487 5.05 -19.15 -5.89
N SER A 488 4.37 -20.23 -6.28
CA SER A 488 3.89 -21.27 -5.37
C SER A 488 5.03 -22.07 -4.73
N VAL A 489 6.09 -22.35 -5.50
CA VAL A 489 7.33 -22.97 -4.98
C VAL A 489 7.99 -22.05 -3.95
N GLY A 490 8.02 -20.74 -4.18
CA GLY A 490 8.50 -19.75 -3.22
C GLY A 490 7.66 -19.70 -1.94
N LEU A 491 6.34 -19.80 -2.05
CA LEU A 491 5.44 -19.88 -0.90
C LEU A 491 5.72 -21.12 -0.05
N ASN A 492 5.89 -22.27 -0.72
CA ASN A 492 6.26 -23.53 -0.07
C ASN A 492 7.66 -23.46 0.55
N ALA A 493 8.66 -22.85 -0.11
CA ALA A 493 9.99 -22.63 0.46
C ALA A 493 9.95 -21.76 1.74
N VAL A 494 9.09 -20.74 1.79
CA VAL A 494 8.86 -19.94 3.01
C VAL A 494 8.26 -20.79 4.14
N LEU A 495 7.18 -21.52 3.87
CA LEU A 495 6.54 -22.39 4.86
C LEU A 495 7.50 -23.50 5.35
N THR A 496 8.18 -24.18 4.43
CA THR A 496 9.17 -25.22 4.75
C THR A 496 10.32 -24.67 5.58
N SER A 497 10.82 -23.44 5.31
CA SER A 497 11.83 -22.80 6.17
C SER A 497 11.40 -22.72 7.62
N LEU A 498 10.16 -22.26 7.87
CA LEU A 498 9.63 -22.11 9.22
C LEU A 498 9.42 -23.48 9.89
N LEU A 499 8.86 -24.47 9.17
CA LEU A 499 8.64 -25.83 9.70
C LEU A 499 9.94 -26.57 10.08
N TYR A 500 11.07 -26.25 9.45
CA TYR A 500 12.38 -26.80 9.80
C TYR A 500 13.06 -26.10 11.00
N LYS A 501 12.52 -24.99 11.52
CA LYS A 501 13.26 -24.09 12.43
C LYS A 501 12.45 -23.51 13.60
N LYS A 502 11.12 -23.63 13.59
CA LYS A 502 10.20 -23.16 14.65
C LYS A 502 9.38 -24.32 15.21
N HIS A 503 9.22 -24.40 16.53
CA HIS A 503 8.39 -25.42 17.17
C HIS A 503 6.89 -25.09 17.02
N PRO A 504 5.96 -26.09 17.00
CA PRO A 504 4.51 -25.83 16.94
C PRO A 504 3.95 -24.94 18.06
N ALA A 505 4.66 -24.75 19.18
CA ALA A 505 4.29 -23.81 20.24
C ALA A 505 4.74 -22.37 19.97
N GLU A 506 5.71 -22.15 19.07
CA GLU A 506 6.27 -20.82 18.77
C GLU A 506 5.57 -20.11 17.61
N VAL A 507 5.06 -20.86 16.63
CA VAL A 507 4.45 -20.28 15.41
C VAL A 507 3.16 -21.00 15.04
N LYS A 508 2.16 -20.22 14.61
CA LYS A 508 0.91 -20.71 14.03
C LYS A 508 0.68 -20.10 12.65
N PHE A 509 0.08 -20.86 11.73
CA PHE A 509 -0.27 -20.42 10.39
C PHE A 509 -1.78 -20.25 10.24
N VAL A 510 -2.19 -19.14 9.63
CA VAL A 510 -3.54 -18.97 9.08
C VAL A 510 -3.39 -19.06 7.57
N LEU A 511 -3.99 -20.08 6.94
CA LEU A 511 -3.79 -20.38 5.53
C LEU A 511 -5.06 -20.07 4.72
N VAL A 512 -4.92 -19.25 3.68
CA VAL A 512 -6.00 -18.86 2.78
C VAL A 512 -5.68 -19.31 1.35
N ASP A 513 -6.45 -20.28 0.86
CA ASP A 513 -6.33 -20.82 -0.50
C ASP A 513 -7.72 -20.83 -1.19
N PRO A 514 -8.08 -19.75 -1.91
CA PRO A 514 -9.36 -19.67 -2.62
C PRO A 514 -9.46 -20.65 -3.81
N LYS A 515 -8.38 -21.33 -4.19
CA LYS A 515 -8.32 -22.28 -5.32
C LYS A 515 -8.30 -23.74 -4.88
N LYS A 516 -7.98 -24.03 -3.61
CA LYS A 516 -7.83 -25.36 -3.00
C LYS A 516 -6.72 -26.23 -3.62
N VAL A 517 -5.68 -25.62 -4.20
CA VAL A 517 -4.63 -26.34 -4.96
C VAL A 517 -3.30 -26.36 -4.21
N GLU A 518 -2.86 -25.22 -3.69
CA GLU A 518 -1.47 -24.99 -3.32
C GLU A 518 -1.21 -25.30 -1.84
N LEU A 519 -2.15 -24.95 -0.95
CA LEU A 519 -1.97 -25.07 0.50
C LEU A 519 -2.66 -26.29 1.13
N THR A 520 -3.55 -26.98 0.40
CA THR A 520 -4.36 -28.11 0.90
C THR A 520 -3.52 -29.22 1.57
N LEU A 521 -2.26 -29.40 1.16
CA LEU A 521 -1.30 -30.36 1.74
C LEU A 521 -0.98 -30.11 3.22
N PHE A 522 -1.12 -28.87 3.69
CA PHE A 522 -0.86 -28.48 5.07
C PHE A 522 -2.00 -28.83 6.03
N ASN A 523 -3.15 -29.34 5.55
CA ASN A 523 -4.20 -29.91 6.42
C ASN A 523 -3.66 -31.04 7.32
N LYS A 524 -2.68 -31.82 6.85
CA LYS A 524 -2.04 -32.90 7.63
C LYS A 524 -1.37 -32.39 8.93
N ILE A 525 -1.07 -31.09 9.03
CA ILE A 525 -0.43 -30.45 10.19
C ILE A 525 -1.37 -29.51 10.96
N GLU A 526 -2.69 -29.62 10.75
CA GLU A 526 -3.73 -28.78 11.39
C GLU A 526 -3.51 -28.66 12.91
N ARG A 527 -3.48 -29.80 13.59
CA ARG A 527 -3.36 -29.93 15.05
C ARG A 527 -1.95 -29.65 15.59
N HIS A 528 -1.02 -29.21 14.74
CA HIS A 528 0.32 -28.77 15.14
C HIS A 528 0.44 -27.26 14.96
N TYR A 529 0.31 -26.79 13.72
CA TYR A 529 0.67 -25.44 13.33
C TYR A 529 -0.50 -24.57 12.88
N LEU A 530 -1.67 -25.10 12.51
CA LEU A 530 -2.73 -24.24 11.97
C LEU A 530 -3.53 -23.53 13.07
N ALA A 531 -4.04 -22.35 12.71
CA ALA A 531 -4.99 -21.59 13.50
C ALA A 531 -6.28 -21.36 12.70
N LYS A 532 -7.44 -21.51 13.35
CA LYS A 532 -8.77 -21.43 12.70
C LYS A 532 -9.81 -20.74 13.58
N LEU A 533 -10.91 -20.31 12.96
CA LEU A 533 -12.09 -19.80 13.67
C LEU A 533 -12.85 -20.97 14.35
N PRO A 534 -13.48 -20.75 15.53
CA PRO A 534 -14.19 -21.81 16.27
C PRO A 534 -15.28 -22.54 15.47
N ASP A 535 -16.12 -21.81 14.71
CA ASP A 535 -17.18 -22.39 13.88
C ASP A 535 -16.72 -22.82 12.47
N SER A 536 -15.41 -22.93 12.20
CA SER A 536 -14.91 -23.47 10.91
C SER A 536 -14.47 -24.92 11.04
N GLU A 537 -15.18 -25.80 10.32
CA GLU A 537 -14.79 -27.20 10.11
C GLU A 537 -13.35 -27.29 9.56
N ASP A 538 -13.14 -26.75 8.35
CA ASP A 538 -11.82 -26.65 7.71
C ASP A 538 -10.92 -25.59 8.39
N ALA A 539 -9.64 -25.94 8.59
CA ALA A 539 -8.59 -25.02 9.03
C ALA A 539 -8.00 -24.15 7.91
N ILE A 540 -8.00 -24.65 6.67
CA ILE A 540 -7.59 -23.88 5.49
C ILE A 540 -8.81 -23.17 4.92
N ILE A 541 -8.74 -21.84 4.84
CA ILE A 541 -9.87 -21.00 4.51
C ILE A 541 -9.97 -20.84 3.00
N THR A 542 -11.10 -21.25 2.44
CA THR A 542 -11.35 -21.26 0.99
C THR A 542 -12.49 -20.33 0.56
N ASP A 543 -13.39 -19.97 1.49
CA ASP A 543 -14.52 -19.07 1.26
C ASP A 543 -14.18 -17.62 1.60
N THR A 544 -14.57 -16.67 0.74
CA THR A 544 -14.23 -15.25 0.88
C THR A 544 -14.84 -14.60 2.14
N THR A 545 -16.04 -15.00 2.55
CA THR A 545 -16.72 -14.50 3.75
C THR A 545 -15.96 -14.94 5.00
N LYS A 546 -15.59 -16.23 5.05
CA LYS A 546 -14.72 -16.77 6.12
C LYS A 546 -13.35 -16.07 6.17
N VAL A 547 -12.79 -15.63 5.03
CA VAL A 547 -11.56 -14.83 5.02
C VAL A 547 -11.77 -13.47 5.68
N VAL A 548 -12.85 -12.74 5.36
CA VAL A 548 -13.17 -11.46 6.00
C VAL A 548 -13.32 -11.63 7.52
N HIS A 549 -14.07 -12.64 7.97
CA HIS A 549 -14.23 -12.94 9.39
C HIS A 549 -12.88 -13.25 10.07
N THR A 550 -12.02 -14.01 9.39
CA THR A 550 -10.69 -14.35 9.93
C THR A 550 -9.77 -13.13 10.00
N LEU A 551 -9.81 -12.23 9.02
CA LEU A 551 -9.03 -11.00 9.03
C LEU A 551 -9.47 -10.06 10.17
N ASN A 552 -10.77 -9.97 10.43
CA ASN A 552 -11.30 -9.18 11.54
C ASN A 552 -11.02 -9.84 12.91
N SER A 553 -11.10 -11.18 12.99
CA SER A 553 -10.66 -11.97 14.15
C SER A 553 -9.17 -11.74 14.48
N LEU A 554 -8.30 -11.69 13.45
CA LEU A 554 -6.89 -11.33 13.63
C LEU A 554 -6.70 -9.87 14.08
N CYS A 555 -7.61 -8.96 13.74
CA CYS A 555 -7.59 -7.60 14.29
C CYS A 555 -7.98 -7.58 15.78
N ILE A 556 -8.94 -8.41 16.20
CA ILE A 556 -9.28 -8.59 17.63
C ILE A 556 -8.08 -9.19 18.39
N GLU A 557 -7.44 -10.23 17.85
CA GLU A 557 -6.23 -10.83 18.44
C GLU A 557 -5.08 -9.83 18.53
N MET A 558 -4.90 -8.98 17.51
CA MET A 558 -3.92 -7.89 17.54
C MET A 558 -4.19 -6.91 18.69
N ASP A 559 -5.44 -6.47 18.88
CA ASP A 559 -5.83 -5.55 19.94
C ASP A 559 -5.67 -6.20 21.34
N ASN A 560 -6.12 -7.45 21.51
CA ASN A 560 -5.93 -8.24 22.73
C ASN A 560 -4.46 -8.35 23.14
N ARG A 561 -3.57 -8.62 22.17
CA ARG A 561 -2.12 -8.66 22.41
C ARG A 561 -1.56 -7.31 22.81
N TYR A 562 -2.05 -6.22 22.23
CA TYR A 562 -1.64 -4.88 22.64
C TYR A 562 -1.98 -4.58 24.10
N ASP A 563 -3.17 -4.99 24.57
CA ASP A 563 -3.53 -4.87 25.99
C ASP A 563 -2.68 -5.77 26.90
N LEU A 564 -2.37 -7.01 26.49
CA LEU A 564 -1.43 -7.88 27.23
C LEU A 564 -0.02 -7.27 27.33
N LEU A 565 0.51 -6.71 26.24
CA LEU A 565 1.82 -6.04 26.22
C LEU A 565 1.83 -4.78 27.09
N LYS A 566 0.75 -3.99 27.04
CA LYS A 566 0.55 -2.79 27.87
C LYS A 566 0.52 -3.14 29.36
N ASN A 567 -0.27 -4.15 29.74
CA ASN A 567 -0.37 -4.62 31.13
C ASN A 567 0.96 -5.20 31.63
N ALA A 568 1.73 -5.88 30.76
CA ALA A 568 3.06 -6.38 31.05
C ALA A 568 4.18 -5.31 30.99
N MET A 569 3.86 -4.05 30.65
CA MET A 569 4.80 -2.94 30.45
C MET A 569 5.99 -3.31 29.54
N VAL A 570 5.69 -3.74 28.31
CA VAL A 570 6.66 -4.15 27.28
C VAL A 570 6.25 -3.64 25.90
N ARG A 571 7.21 -3.50 24.98
CA ARG A 571 6.99 -2.89 23.65
C ARG A 571 6.73 -3.88 22.54
N ASN A 572 7.08 -5.16 22.73
CA ASN A 572 6.94 -6.18 21.70
C ASN A 572 6.74 -7.59 22.30
N ILE A 573 6.27 -8.51 21.46
CA ILE A 573 6.02 -9.92 21.79
C ILE A 573 7.28 -10.65 22.30
N LYS A 574 8.48 -10.26 21.88
CA LYS A 574 9.74 -10.89 22.32
C LYS A 574 10.02 -10.58 23.79
N GLU A 575 9.96 -9.30 24.17
CA GLU A 575 10.08 -8.85 25.57
C GLU A 575 8.98 -9.47 26.44
N TYR A 576 7.75 -9.49 25.94
CA TYR A 576 6.60 -10.10 26.60
C TYR A 576 6.85 -11.60 26.90
N ASN A 577 7.20 -12.38 25.88
CA ASN A 577 7.46 -13.80 26.00
C ASN A 577 8.68 -14.09 26.88
N ALA A 578 9.71 -13.24 26.86
CA ALA A 578 10.85 -13.37 27.77
C ALA A 578 10.43 -13.17 29.24
N LYS A 579 9.62 -12.15 29.55
CA LYS A 579 9.04 -11.99 30.91
C LYS A 579 8.15 -13.18 31.31
N PHE A 580 7.38 -13.73 30.36
CA PHE A 580 6.53 -14.90 30.62
C PHE A 580 7.35 -16.16 30.92
N LYS A 581 8.41 -16.45 30.15
CA LYS A 581 9.34 -17.56 30.41
C LYS A 581 10.02 -17.44 31.76
N ALA A 582 10.48 -16.23 32.11
CA ALA A 582 11.03 -15.91 33.43
C ALA A 582 9.98 -15.86 34.57
N ARG A 583 8.74 -16.29 34.32
CA ARG A 583 7.60 -16.31 35.27
C ARG A 583 7.31 -14.97 35.96
N LYS A 584 7.70 -13.84 35.35
CA LYS A 584 7.46 -12.47 35.85
C LYS A 584 6.06 -11.93 35.51
N LEU A 585 5.20 -12.74 34.87
CA LEU A 585 3.81 -12.41 34.52
C LEU A 585 2.88 -13.46 35.13
N ASN A 586 1.87 -13.04 35.90
CA ASN A 586 0.92 -13.96 36.55
C ASN A 586 -0.15 -14.45 35.53
N PRO A 587 -0.28 -15.78 35.29
CA PRO A 587 -1.33 -16.32 34.44
C PRO A 587 -2.76 -16.04 34.91
N GLU A 588 -2.98 -15.85 36.22
CA GLU A 588 -4.31 -15.51 36.76
C GLU A 588 -4.83 -14.15 36.27
N ASN A 589 -3.92 -13.25 35.87
CA ASN A 589 -4.26 -11.97 35.25
C ASN A 589 -4.50 -12.09 33.73
N GLY A 590 -4.66 -13.31 33.19
CA GLY A 590 -4.86 -13.58 31.76
C GLY A 590 -3.58 -13.60 30.92
N HIS A 591 -2.40 -13.53 31.54
CA HIS A 591 -1.14 -13.65 30.80
C HIS A 591 -0.91 -15.09 30.35
N GLN A 592 -0.61 -15.27 29.07
CA GLN A 592 -0.23 -16.55 28.46
C GLN A 592 0.97 -16.34 27.54
N PHE A 593 1.69 -17.41 27.19
CA PHE A 593 2.71 -17.37 26.14
C PHE A 593 2.07 -17.11 24.77
N LEU A 594 2.63 -16.20 23.97
CA LEU A 594 2.06 -15.80 22.68
C LEU A 594 2.87 -16.39 21.51
N PRO A 595 2.30 -17.29 20.68
CA PRO A 595 2.95 -17.71 19.45
C PRO A 595 2.92 -16.58 18.40
N TYR A 596 3.90 -16.56 17.51
CA TYR A 596 3.84 -15.75 16.29
C TYR A 596 2.73 -16.31 15.38
N ILE A 597 1.89 -15.45 14.81
CA ILE A 597 0.88 -15.87 13.83
C ILE A 597 1.33 -15.39 12.46
N VAL A 598 1.41 -16.29 11.48
CA VAL A 598 1.75 -15.97 10.10
C VAL A 598 0.54 -16.25 9.23
N LEU A 599 -0.14 -15.18 8.79
CA LEU A 599 -1.21 -15.25 7.80
C LEU A 599 -0.61 -15.38 6.40
N VAL A 600 -1.02 -16.40 5.66
CA VAL A 600 -0.55 -16.69 4.31
C VAL A 600 -1.73 -16.74 3.35
N ILE A 601 -1.71 -15.89 2.33
CA ILE A 601 -2.74 -15.79 1.29
C ILE A 601 -2.09 -16.11 -0.06
N ASP A 602 -2.47 -17.21 -0.72
CA ASP A 602 -1.86 -17.57 -2.02
C ASP A 602 -2.29 -16.65 -3.18
N GLU A 603 -3.59 -16.35 -3.29
CA GLU A 603 -4.13 -15.51 -4.37
C GLU A 603 -5.00 -14.39 -3.82
N PHE A 604 -4.34 -13.34 -3.37
CA PHE A 604 -4.98 -12.12 -2.87
C PHE A 604 -5.87 -11.42 -3.91
N ALA A 605 -5.56 -11.56 -5.21
CA ALA A 605 -6.35 -10.95 -6.27
C ALA A 605 -7.80 -11.44 -6.29
N ASP A 606 -8.03 -12.73 -6.07
CA ASP A 606 -9.38 -13.31 -6.11
C ASP A 606 -10.22 -12.84 -4.90
N LEU A 607 -9.58 -12.54 -3.75
CA LEU A 607 -10.24 -11.93 -2.60
C LEU A 607 -10.64 -10.47 -2.87
N ILE A 608 -9.71 -9.63 -3.34
CA ILE A 608 -9.96 -8.22 -3.64
C ILE A 608 -10.97 -8.05 -4.78
N MET A 609 -10.98 -8.95 -5.76
CA MET A 609 -11.97 -8.91 -6.85
C MET A 609 -13.38 -9.29 -6.41
N THR A 610 -13.55 -9.98 -5.27
CA THR A 610 -14.84 -10.39 -4.72
C THR A 610 -15.34 -9.46 -3.62
N ALA A 611 -14.53 -9.24 -2.57
CA ALA A 611 -14.91 -8.50 -1.36
C ALA A 611 -14.27 -7.09 -1.25
N GLY A 612 -13.28 -6.77 -2.11
CA GLY A 612 -12.71 -5.43 -2.21
C GLY A 612 -12.24 -4.83 -0.89
N LYS A 613 -12.96 -3.80 -0.41
CA LYS A 613 -12.59 -3.02 0.78
C LYS A 613 -12.67 -3.80 2.09
N GLU A 614 -13.57 -4.78 2.19
CA GLU A 614 -13.73 -5.64 3.38
C GLU A 614 -12.49 -6.49 3.64
N VAL A 615 -11.70 -6.78 2.59
CA VAL A 615 -10.42 -7.48 2.68
C VAL A 615 -9.24 -6.49 2.72
N GLU A 616 -9.27 -5.41 1.92
CA GLU A 616 -8.19 -4.42 1.89
C GLU A 616 -8.00 -3.70 3.24
N THR A 617 -9.09 -3.34 3.92
CA THR A 617 -9.04 -2.50 5.13
C THR A 617 -8.44 -3.24 6.34
N PRO A 618 -8.86 -4.49 6.68
CA PRO A 618 -8.23 -5.25 7.76
C PRO A 618 -6.77 -5.60 7.46
N ILE A 619 -6.42 -5.94 6.21
CA ILE A 619 -5.03 -6.22 5.83
C ILE A 619 -4.15 -4.98 5.96
N ALA A 620 -4.66 -3.80 5.59
CA ALA A 620 -3.94 -2.54 5.80
C ALA A 620 -3.74 -2.24 7.29
N ARG A 621 -4.78 -2.41 8.13
CA ARG A 621 -4.71 -2.22 9.59
C ARG A 621 -3.70 -3.17 10.24
N LEU A 622 -3.78 -4.46 9.93
CA LEU A 622 -2.82 -5.47 10.39
C LEU A 622 -1.41 -5.10 9.93
N ALA A 623 -1.18 -4.81 8.65
CA ALA A 623 0.15 -4.51 8.13
C ALA A 623 0.76 -3.21 8.70
N GLN A 624 -0.04 -2.33 9.32
CA GLN A 624 0.44 -1.13 10.01
C GLN A 624 0.83 -1.37 11.47
N LEU A 625 0.07 -2.19 12.18
CA LEU A 625 0.14 -2.31 13.65
C LEU A 625 0.67 -3.66 14.13
N ALA A 626 0.55 -4.72 13.34
CA ALA A 626 0.79 -6.09 13.81
C ALA A 626 2.27 -6.43 14.12
N ARG A 627 3.23 -5.66 13.58
CA ARG A 627 4.69 -5.90 13.72
C ARG A 627 5.12 -6.17 15.18
N ALA A 628 4.65 -5.37 16.13
CA ALA A 628 5.10 -5.46 17.52
C ALA A 628 4.49 -6.64 18.28
N ILE A 629 3.29 -7.08 17.88
CA ILE A 629 2.50 -8.12 18.54
C ILE A 629 2.65 -9.52 17.89
N GLY A 630 3.59 -9.66 16.95
CA GLY A 630 3.98 -10.96 16.37
C GLY A 630 2.98 -11.56 15.39
N ILE A 631 2.13 -10.75 14.76
CA ILE A 631 1.28 -11.19 13.65
C ILE A 631 1.91 -10.68 12.34
N HIS A 632 2.18 -11.61 11.42
CA HIS A 632 2.91 -11.37 10.17
C HIS A 632 2.06 -11.78 8.97
N LEU A 633 2.22 -11.08 7.85
CA LEU A 633 1.38 -11.27 6.66
C LEU A 633 2.25 -11.60 5.46
N ILE A 634 1.96 -12.72 4.81
CA ILE A 634 2.53 -13.13 3.52
C ILE A 634 1.38 -13.11 2.51
N VAL A 635 1.39 -12.11 1.64
CA VAL A 635 0.32 -11.88 0.66
C VAL A 635 0.89 -12.17 -0.72
N ALA A 636 0.39 -13.22 -1.37
CA ALA A 636 0.82 -13.62 -2.70
C ALA A 636 -0.25 -13.34 -3.77
N THR A 637 0.18 -13.12 -5.02
CA THR A 637 -0.74 -13.03 -6.17
C THR A 637 -0.09 -13.38 -7.50
N GLN A 638 -0.87 -13.98 -8.42
CA GLN A 638 -0.48 -14.17 -9.81
C GLN A 638 -0.89 -13.00 -10.73
N ARG A 639 -1.63 -12.00 -10.22
CA ARG A 639 -2.16 -10.85 -10.97
C ARG A 639 -1.61 -9.52 -10.45
N PRO A 640 -0.33 -9.18 -10.72
CA PRO A 640 0.33 -7.94 -10.27
C PRO A 640 -0.17 -6.67 -10.96
N SER A 641 -1.45 -6.35 -10.77
CA SER A 641 -2.12 -5.17 -11.32
C SER A 641 -2.35 -4.11 -10.24
N VAL A 642 -2.40 -2.83 -10.64
CA VAL A 642 -2.61 -1.68 -9.72
C VAL A 642 -3.95 -1.75 -8.97
N ASN A 643 -4.92 -2.52 -9.48
CA ASN A 643 -6.21 -2.74 -8.82
C ASN A 643 -6.16 -3.81 -7.70
N VAL A 644 -5.13 -4.66 -7.70
CA VAL A 644 -4.88 -5.69 -6.68
C VAL A 644 -3.82 -5.19 -5.70
N ILE A 645 -2.68 -4.75 -6.23
CA ILE A 645 -1.57 -4.19 -5.48
C ILE A 645 -1.76 -2.68 -5.43
N THR A 646 -2.67 -2.23 -4.57
CA THR A 646 -3.03 -0.82 -4.41
C THR A 646 -1.90 -0.04 -3.71
N GLY A 647 -1.99 1.30 -3.72
CA GLY A 647 -1.05 2.15 -2.99
C GLY A 647 -1.05 1.89 -1.48
N ILE A 648 -2.20 1.52 -0.90
CA ILE A 648 -2.36 1.22 0.52
C ILE A 648 -1.62 -0.08 0.86
N ILE A 649 -1.80 -1.13 0.05
CA ILE A 649 -1.06 -2.39 0.22
C ILE A 649 0.45 -2.14 0.08
N LYS A 650 0.92 -1.42 -0.94
CA LYS A 650 2.37 -1.17 -1.09
C LYS A 650 3.00 -0.36 0.04
N ALA A 651 2.25 0.58 0.63
CA ALA A 651 2.76 1.41 1.73
C ALA A 651 3.08 0.58 2.98
N ASN A 652 2.31 -0.49 3.24
CA ASN A 652 2.43 -1.29 4.47
C ASN A 652 3.23 -2.60 4.28
N PHE A 653 3.57 -2.96 3.03
CA PHE A 653 4.38 -4.14 2.70
C PHE A 653 5.75 -3.70 2.12
N PRO A 654 6.76 -3.42 2.99
CA PRO A 654 8.07 -2.93 2.55
C PRO A 654 8.96 -4.02 1.95
N ALA A 655 8.79 -5.27 2.40
CA ALA A 655 9.48 -6.42 1.83
C ALA A 655 8.65 -7.02 0.69
N ARG A 656 9.28 -7.17 -0.48
CA ARG A 656 8.59 -7.58 -1.70
C ARG A 656 9.44 -8.55 -2.50
N ILE A 657 8.79 -9.58 -3.03
CA ILE A 657 9.36 -10.59 -3.92
C ILE A 657 8.61 -10.52 -5.26
N ALA A 658 9.34 -10.29 -6.34
CA ALA A 658 8.84 -10.42 -7.70
C ALA A 658 9.58 -11.57 -8.40
N PHE A 659 8.86 -12.65 -8.70
CA PHE A 659 9.27 -13.63 -9.71
C PHE A 659 9.08 -13.04 -11.12
N ARG A 660 9.46 -13.76 -12.18
CA ARG A 660 9.24 -13.28 -13.56
C ARG A 660 7.78 -12.86 -13.76
N VAL A 661 7.60 -11.65 -14.32
CA VAL A 661 6.31 -11.09 -14.73
C VAL A 661 6.26 -10.86 -16.23
N THR A 662 5.05 -10.62 -16.75
CA THR A 662 4.78 -10.41 -18.17
C THR A 662 5.29 -9.09 -18.74
N SER A 663 5.37 -8.03 -17.92
CA SER A 663 5.75 -6.70 -18.41
C SER A 663 6.47 -5.84 -17.38
N LYS A 664 7.19 -4.83 -17.87
CA LYS A 664 7.83 -3.77 -17.08
C LYS A 664 6.85 -2.92 -16.26
N ILE A 665 5.56 -2.94 -16.62
CA ILE A 665 4.48 -2.29 -15.86
C ILE A 665 4.14 -3.13 -14.62
N ASP A 666 4.05 -4.45 -14.80
CA ASP A 666 3.82 -5.41 -13.71
C ASP A 666 5.01 -5.38 -12.72
N SER A 667 6.24 -5.33 -13.24
CA SER A 667 7.45 -5.19 -12.40
C SER A 667 7.38 -3.93 -11.53
N ARG A 668 7.04 -2.78 -12.11
CA ARG A 668 6.86 -1.51 -11.36
C ARG A 668 5.66 -1.56 -10.41
N THR A 669 4.65 -2.35 -10.72
CA THR A 669 3.50 -2.52 -9.84
C THR A 669 3.89 -3.25 -8.55
N ILE A 670 4.87 -4.15 -8.58
CA ILE A 670 5.36 -4.86 -7.39
C ILE A 670 6.52 -4.10 -6.72
N LEU A 671 7.60 -3.82 -7.47
CA LEU A 671 8.88 -3.37 -6.93
C LEU A 671 9.06 -1.86 -6.92
N ASP A 672 8.11 -1.08 -7.48
CA ASP A 672 8.30 0.33 -7.90
C ASP A 672 9.42 0.53 -8.95
N ALA A 673 10.08 -0.55 -9.38
CA ALA A 673 11.18 -0.60 -10.34
C ALA A 673 10.93 -1.62 -11.47
N GLY A 674 11.66 -1.46 -12.59
CA GLY A 674 11.69 -2.46 -13.67
C GLY A 674 12.72 -3.56 -13.40
N GLY A 675 12.64 -4.68 -14.14
CA GLY A 675 13.63 -5.76 -14.11
C GLY A 675 13.06 -7.14 -13.77
N ALA A 676 11.89 -7.23 -13.14
CA ALA A 676 11.22 -8.52 -12.93
C ALA A 676 10.69 -9.12 -14.25
N ASP A 677 10.49 -8.28 -15.27
CA ASP A 677 10.22 -8.67 -16.65
C ASP A 677 11.39 -9.39 -17.34
N GLN A 678 12.63 -9.15 -16.88
CA GLN A 678 13.87 -9.71 -17.42
C GLN A 678 14.40 -10.94 -16.66
N LEU A 679 13.68 -11.38 -15.61
CA LEU A 679 13.99 -12.63 -14.90
C LEU A 679 13.77 -13.83 -15.83
N ILE A 680 14.57 -14.88 -15.68
CA ILE A 680 14.50 -16.10 -16.50
C ILE A 680 13.22 -16.90 -16.19
N GLY A 681 12.75 -16.83 -14.94
CA GLY A 681 11.67 -17.67 -14.42
C GLY A 681 12.20 -18.88 -13.65
N ARG A 682 11.39 -19.93 -13.49
CA ARG A 682 11.76 -21.15 -12.76
C ARG A 682 12.35 -20.87 -11.36
N GLY A 683 11.74 -19.94 -10.63
CA GLY A 683 12.19 -19.54 -9.29
C GLY A 683 13.18 -18.37 -9.25
N ASP A 684 13.68 -17.87 -10.38
CA ASP A 684 14.45 -16.63 -10.43
C ASP A 684 13.57 -15.43 -9.99
N LEU A 685 14.03 -14.68 -8.98
CA LEU A 685 13.28 -13.60 -8.34
C LEU A 685 14.14 -12.37 -8.02
N LEU A 686 13.47 -11.23 -7.90
CA LEU A 686 13.99 -10.01 -7.29
C LEU A 686 13.36 -9.84 -5.91
N TYR A 687 14.19 -9.70 -4.88
CA TYR A 687 13.80 -9.33 -3.53
C TYR A 687 14.18 -7.87 -3.26
N THR A 688 13.29 -7.14 -2.59
CA THR A 688 13.59 -5.83 -2.01
C THR A 688 13.03 -5.75 -0.58
N ASN A 689 13.66 -4.94 0.26
CA ASN A 689 13.15 -4.53 1.56
C ASN A 689 13.49 -3.04 1.75
N GLY A 690 12.69 -2.17 1.13
CA GLY A 690 13.03 -0.76 0.90
C GLY A 690 13.56 -0.53 -0.52
N ASN A 691 14.80 -0.04 -0.63
CA ASN A 691 15.34 0.49 -1.90
C ASN A 691 16.26 -0.48 -2.66
N ASP A 692 16.99 -1.36 -1.96
CA ASP A 692 17.98 -2.24 -2.59
C ASP A 692 17.34 -3.51 -3.14
N ILE A 693 17.56 -3.76 -4.44
CA ILE A 693 17.00 -4.89 -5.17
C ILE A 693 18.07 -5.97 -5.37
N VAL A 694 17.91 -7.10 -4.68
CA VAL A 694 18.80 -8.27 -4.75
C VAL A 694 18.16 -9.34 -5.63
N ARG A 695 18.93 -9.87 -6.60
CA ARG A 695 18.51 -11.02 -7.42
C ARG A 695 18.88 -12.33 -6.72
N ILE A 696 17.92 -13.24 -6.64
CA ILE A 696 18.01 -14.51 -5.91
C ILE A 696 17.42 -15.60 -6.80
N GLN A 697 18.09 -16.75 -6.88
CA GLN A 697 17.47 -17.97 -7.36
C GLN A 697 16.76 -18.63 -6.18
N CYS A 698 15.43 -18.71 -6.24
CA CYS A 698 14.62 -19.35 -5.20
C CYS A 698 15.06 -20.80 -4.98
N ALA A 699 15.03 -21.22 -3.72
CA ALA A 699 15.12 -22.63 -3.37
C ALA A 699 13.95 -23.40 -4.00
N PHE A 700 14.24 -24.49 -4.69
CA PHE A 700 13.26 -25.40 -5.25
C PHE A 700 12.90 -26.47 -4.22
N VAL A 701 11.62 -26.55 -3.90
CA VAL A 701 11.00 -27.63 -3.12
C VAL A 701 9.85 -28.20 -3.95
N ASP A 702 9.89 -29.49 -4.24
CA ASP A 702 8.90 -30.19 -5.04
C ASP A 702 7.67 -30.59 -4.19
N THR A 703 6.50 -30.75 -4.81
CA THR A 703 5.26 -31.10 -4.10
C THR A 703 5.40 -32.39 -3.27
N PRO A 704 6.04 -33.47 -3.75
CA PRO A 704 6.26 -34.68 -2.94
C PRO A 704 7.25 -34.46 -1.78
N GLU A 705 8.11 -33.45 -1.82
CA GLU A 705 8.95 -33.08 -0.67
C GLU A 705 8.09 -32.44 0.42
N VAL A 706 7.25 -31.47 0.05
CA VAL A 706 6.29 -30.83 0.98
C VAL A 706 5.37 -31.88 1.60
N GLU A 707 4.85 -32.81 0.80
CA GLU A 707 4.01 -33.91 1.31
C GLU A 707 4.74 -34.78 2.35
N ARG A 708 5.97 -35.23 2.07
CA ARG A 708 6.75 -36.02 3.06
C ARG A 708 7.01 -35.25 4.34
N ILE A 709 7.21 -33.93 4.27
CA ILE A 709 7.40 -33.08 5.45
C ILE A 709 6.10 -32.96 6.25
N THR A 710 4.95 -32.74 5.59
CA THR A 710 3.66 -32.63 6.28
C THR A 710 3.16 -33.97 6.82
N ASP A 711 3.46 -35.09 6.16
CA ASP A 711 3.25 -36.45 6.70
C ASP A 711 4.13 -36.74 7.92
N PHE A 712 5.42 -36.39 7.87
CA PHE A 712 6.35 -36.58 8.99
C PHE A 712 5.96 -35.76 10.23
N ILE A 713 5.38 -34.57 10.04
CA ILE A 713 4.85 -33.76 11.14
C ILE A 713 3.49 -34.31 11.60
N GLY A 714 2.57 -34.56 10.67
CA GLY A 714 1.19 -34.99 10.96
C GLY A 714 1.09 -36.36 11.64
N SER A 715 2.07 -37.24 11.43
CA SER A 715 2.18 -38.55 12.09
C SER A 715 2.73 -38.50 13.53
N GLN A 716 3.18 -37.34 14.01
CA GLN A 716 3.63 -37.16 15.39
C GLN A 716 2.46 -36.81 16.34
N ARG A 717 2.72 -36.89 17.66
CA ARG A 717 1.78 -36.39 18.67
C ARG A 717 1.46 -34.91 18.39
N ALA A 718 0.18 -34.59 18.44
CA ALA A 718 -0.38 -33.26 18.15
C ALA A 718 -1.16 -32.71 19.35
N TYR A 719 -1.52 -31.43 19.32
CA TYR A 719 -2.49 -30.84 20.27
C TYR A 719 -3.88 -31.49 20.08
N PRO A 720 -4.80 -31.40 21.05
CA PRO A 720 -6.16 -31.93 20.90
C PRO A 720 -6.87 -31.36 19.66
N GLU A 721 -6.77 -30.04 19.45
CA GLU A 721 -7.39 -29.28 18.38
C GLU A 721 -6.40 -28.29 17.74
N ALA A 722 -6.82 -27.60 16.67
CA ALA A 722 -6.08 -26.48 16.10
C ALA A 722 -6.07 -25.26 17.05
N HIS A 723 -5.19 -24.29 16.82
CA HIS A 723 -5.20 -23.05 17.60
C HIS A 723 -6.44 -22.21 17.27
N LEU A 724 -7.30 -21.96 18.24
CA LEU A 724 -8.52 -21.19 18.02
C LEU A 724 -8.23 -19.69 18.05
N LEU A 725 -8.67 -19.00 17.00
CA LEU A 725 -8.68 -17.54 16.92
C LEU A 725 -9.92 -16.96 17.64
N PRO A 726 -9.90 -15.69 18.08
CA PRO A 726 -11.08 -15.04 18.67
C PRO A 726 -12.30 -15.08 17.74
N GLU A 727 -13.49 -15.28 18.30
CA GLU A 727 -14.75 -15.23 17.54
C GLU A 727 -14.98 -13.79 17.02
N TYR A 728 -15.01 -13.61 15.70
CA TYR A 728 -15.51 -12.38 15.09
C TYR A 728 -16.97 -12.58 14.70
N VAL A 729 -17.83 -11.70 15.18
CA VAL A 729 -19.25 -11.69 14.86
C VAL A 729 -19.55 -10.36 14.20
N ASP A 730 -20.10 -10.40 12.99
CA ASP A 730 -20.30 -9.20 12.18
C ASP A 730 -21.42 -8.32 12.78
N ASP A 731 -21.12 -7.04 12.98
CA ASP A 731 -22.10 -6.06 13.48
C ASP A 731 -22.99 -5.52 12.34
N GLU A 732 -22.58 -5.67 11.06
CA GLU A 732 -23.45 -5.42 9.90
C GLU A 732 -24.42 -6.58 9.60
N SER A 733 -24.30 -7.70 10.33
CA SER A 733 -25.38 -8.71 10.42
C SER A 733 -26.54 -8.18 11.28
N GLY A 734 -27.14 -7.08 10.81
CA GLY A 734 -28.47 -6.62 11.18
C GLY A 734 -29.50 -7.65 10.74
N ILE A 735 -29.50 -8.80 11.41
CA ILE A 735 -30.60 -9.75 11.42
C ILE A 735 -31.81 -8.94 11.87
N SER A 736 -32.74 -8.73 10.93
CA SER A 736 -34.06 -8.20 11.24
C SER A 736 -34.62 -8.99 12.41
N LEU A 737 -35.17 -8.29 13.41
CA LEU A 737 -35.90 -8.87 14.56
C LEU A 737 -37.18 -9.57 14.07
N ASP A 738 -36.98 -10.67 13.36
CA ASP A 738 -38.00 -11.59 12.87
C ASP A 738 -37.85 -12.88 13.66
N ASN A 739 -38.96 -13.48 14.07
CA ASN A 739 -39.01 -14.52 15.09
C ASN A 739 -38.68 -15.91 14.53
N ASN A 740 -37.58 -16.00 13.77
CA ASN A 740 -37.15 -17.22 13.12
C ASN A 740 -36.39 -18.12 14.10
N ILE A 741 -37.04 -19.21 14.54
CA ILE A 741 -36.54 -20.15 15.55
C ILE A 741 -35.19 -20.78 15.13
N ALA A 742 -34.93 -20.87 13.82
CA ALA A 742 -33.68 -21.39 13.26
C ALA A 742 -32.45 -20.48 13.53
N ASP A 743 -32.64 -19.19 13.79
CA ASP A 743 -31.57 -18.19 13.95
C ASP A 743 -31.24 -17.87 15.42
N ARG A 744 -31.78 -18.64 16.38
CA ARG A 744 -31.51 -18.49 17.83
C ARG A 744 -30.13 -19.02 18.21
N ASP A 745 -29.49 -18.40 19.21
CA ASP A 745 -28.19 -18.83 19.73
C ASP A 745 -28.26 -20.27 20.29
N LYS A 746 -27.18 -21.06 20.12
CA LYS A 746 -27.02 -22.40 20.69
C LYS A 746 -27.29 -22.44 22.20
N LEU A 747 -26.97 -21.36 22.92
CA LEU A 747 -27.14 -21.22 24.38
C LEU A 747 -28.43 -20.49 24.79
N PHE A 748 -29.34 -20.23 23.85
CA PHE A 748 -30.59 -19.51 24.09
C PHE A 748 -31.43 -20.13 25.22
N ARG A 749 -31.56 -21.46 25.26
CA ARG A 749 -32.31 -22.16 26.31
C ARG A 749 -31.65 -22.02 27.69
N GLU A 750 -30.35 -22.25 27.79
CA GLU A 750 -29.59 -22.11 29.04
C GLU A 750 -29.64 -20.65 29.55
N ALA A 751 -29.61 -19.66 28.64
CA ALA A 751 -29.75 -18.25 28.98
C ALA A 751 -31.17 -17.90 29.48
N ALA A 752 -32.22 -18.47 28.88
CA ALA A 752 -33.58 -18.34 29.36
C ALA A 752 -33.73 -18.91 30.79
N GLU A 753 -33.21 -20.12 31.01
CA GLU A 753 -33.22 -20.78 32.32
C GLU A 753 -32.46 -19.96 33.38
N VAL A 754 -31.29 -19.40 33.03
CA VAL A 754 -30.51 -18.51 33.91
C VAL A 754 -31.27 -17.22 34.25
N ILE A 755 -31.97 -16.62 33.29
CA ILE A 755 -32.74 -15.38 33.50
C ILE A 755 -34.02 -15.62 34.31
N VAL A 756 -34.74 -16.72 34.04
CA VAL A 756 -35.92 -17.13 34.84
C VAL A 756 -35.51 -17.50 36.27
N THR A 757 -34.36 -18.15 36.47
CA THR A 757 -33.81 -18.43 37.81
C THR A 757 -33.44 -17.15 38.57
N ALA A 758 -32.82 -16.18 37.88
CA ALA A 758 -32.37 -14.94 38.49
C ALA A 758 -33.47 -13.86 38.61
N GLN A 759 -34.60 -14.04 37.91
CA GLN A 759 -35.66 -13.03 37.71
C GLN A 759 -35.11 -11.65 37.30
N GLN A 760 -34.04 -11.63 36.50
CA GLN A 760 -33.34 -10.41 36.10
C GLN A 760 -32.78 -10.51 34.66
N GLY A 761 -33.42 -9.85 33.71
CA GLY A 761 -32.99 -9.79 32.31
C GLY A 761 -31.81 -8.83 32.07
N SER A 762 -30.57 -9.23 32.40
CA SER A 762 -29.37 -8.43 32.13
C SER A 762 -28.31 -9.19 31.34
N ALA A 763 -27.78 -8.56 30.29
CA ALA A 763 -26.65 -9.09 29.52
C ALA A 763 -25.41 -9.33 30.41
N SER A 764 -25.17 -8.50 31.42
CA SER A 764 -24.05 -8.67 32.37
C SER A 764 -24.21 -9.88 33.29
N LEU A 765 -25.45 -10.34 33.52
CA LEU A 765 -25.73 -11.57 34.27
C LEU A 765 -25.40 -12.79 33.41
N LEU A 766 -25.81 -12.80 32.14
CA LEU A 766 -25.48 -13.85 31.18
C LEU A 766 -23.96 -13.95 30.94
N GLN A 767 -23.24 -12.83 30.78
CA GLN A 767 -21.77 -12.81 30.62
C GLN A 767 -21.07 -13.58 31.73
N ARG A 768 -21.42 -13.32 33.00
CA ARG A 768 -20.77 -13.97 34.15
C ARG A 768 -21.19 -15.43 34.33
N LYS A 769 -22.44 -15.77 34.04
CA LYS A 769 -22.98 -17.13 34.25
C LYS A 769 -22.62 -18.11 33.12
N LEU A 770 -22.66 -17.66 31.88
CA LEU A 770 -22.41 -18.48 30.68
C LEU A 770 -21.03 -18.19 30.03
N LYS A 771 -20.20 -17.34 30.66
CA LYS A 771 -18.87 -16.93 30.16
C LYS A 771 -18.90 -16.32 28.74
N LEU A 772 -19.95 -15.56 28.44
CA LEU A 772 -20.18 -14.95 27.13
C LEU A 772 -19.54 -13.57 27.00
N GLY A 773 -19.15 -13.20 25.78
CA GLY A 773 -18.78 -11.83 25.43
C GLY A 773 -19.99 -10.87 25.47
N TYR A 774 -19.73 -9.58 25.69
CA TYR A 774 -20.78 -8.58 25.93
C TYR A 774 -21.84 -8.53 24.82
N ASN A 775 -21.41 -8.46 23.55
CA ASN A 775 -22.30 -8.34 22.41
C ASN A 775 -23.18 -9.58 22.22
N ARG A 776 -22.63 -10.79 22.43
CA ARG A 776 -23.38 -12.05 22.33
C ARG A 776 -24.42 -12.18 23.44
N ALA A 777 -24.07 -11.81 24.68
CA ALA A 777 -25.02 -11.76 25.78
C ALA A 777 -26.12 -10.69 25.59
N GLY A 778 -25.82 -9.58 24.91
CA GLY A 778 -26.80 -8.59 24.46
C GLY A 778 -27.80 -9.18 23.47
N ARG A 779 -27.31 -9.78 22.38
CA ARG A 779 -28.17 -10.42 21.35
C ARG A 779 -29.04 -11.53 21.92
N ILE A 780 -28.54 -12.36 22.84
CA ILE A 780 -29.37 -13.38 23.49
C ILE A 780 -30.49 -12.73 24.32
N ILE A 781 -30.21 -11.63 25.03
CA ILE A 781 -31.24 -10.82 25.70
C ILE A 781 -32.28 -10.27 24.71
N ASP A 782 -31.87 -9.83 23.52
CA ASP A 782 -32.77 -9.34 22.47
C ASP A 782 -33.60 -10.48 21.84
N GLN A 783 -33.02 -11.66 21.64
CA GLN A 783 -33.74 -12.86 21.21
C GLN A 783 -34.77 -13.31 22.26
N LEU A 784 -34.44 -13.19 23.56
CA LEU A 784 -35.35 -13.50 24.66
C LEU A 784 -36.48 -12.45 24.79
N GLU A 785 -36.25 -11.19 24.38
CA GLU A 785 -37.32 -10.19 24.24
C GLU A 785 -38.25 -10.54 23.07
N ALA A 786 -37.68 -10.89 21.91
CA ALA A 786 -38.44 -11.27 20.72
C ALA A 786 -39.32 -12.52 20.94
N ALA A 787 -38.82 -13.47 21.76
CA ALA A 787 -39.55 -14.64 22.25
C ALA A 787 -40.51 -14.36 23.42
N GLY A 788 -40.63 -13.12 23.91
CA GLY A 788 -41.52 -12.76 25.01
C GLY A 788 -41.14 -13.30 26.40
N ILE A 789 -39.88 -13.71 26.60
CA ILE A 789 -39.36 -14.22 27.88
C ILE A 789 -38.92 -13.06 28.79
N VAL A 790 -38.41 -11.98 28.20
CA VAL A 790 -38.14 -10.69 28.88
C VAL A 790 -38.91 -9.54 28.21
N GLY A 791 -39.20 -8.51 28.99
CA GLY A 791 -39.85 -7.28 28.53
C GLY A 791 -38.93 -6.37 27.73
N GLN A 792 -39.48 -5.23 27.29
CA GLN A 792 -38.79 -4.30 26.42
C GLN A 792 -37.56 -3.64 27.06
N PHE A 793 -36.69 -3.06 26.23
CA PHE A 793 -35.46 -2.41 26.66
C PHE A 793 -35.69 -1.17 27.56
N GLU A 794 -35.38 -1.29 28.85
CA GLU A 794 -35.45 -0.20 29.85
C GLU A 794 -34.14 0.60 30.02
N GLY A 795 -33.36 0.76 28.95
CA GLY A 795 -32.10 1.53 29.00
C GLY A 795 -31.01 0.85 29.83
N SER A 796 -30.55 1.51 30.90
CA SER A 796 -29.47 1.01 31.76
C SER A 796 -29.91 0.05 32.87
N LYS A 797 -31.22 -0.20 33.00
CA LYS A 797 -31.77 -1.18 33.96
C LYS A 797 -31.85 -2.58 33.34
N ALA A 798 -31.91 -3.60 34.20
CA ALA A 798 -32.20 -4.96 33.76
C ALA A 798 -33.67 -5.06 33.31
N ARG A 799 -33.93 -5.75 32.20
CA ARG A 799 -35.28 -5.98 31.66
C ARG A 799 -36.09 -6.84 32.62
N GLN A 800 -37.38 -6.53 32.75
CA GLN A 800 -38.34 -7.35 33.49
C GLN A 800 -38.41 -8.75 32.87
N VAL A 801 -38.47 -9.80 33.70
CA VAL A 801 -38.74 -11.16 33.22
C VAL A 801 -40.25 -11.37 33.17
N LEU A 802 -40.75 -11.87 32.03
CA LEU A 802 -42.19 -12.08 31.80
C LEU A 802 -42.62 -13.52 32.15
N VAL A 803 -41.68 -14.45 32.22
CA VAL A 803 -41.90 -15.86 32.52
C VAL A 803 -41.55 -16.17 33.99
N PRO A 804 -42.50 -16.63 34.82
CA PRO A 804 -42.30 -16.78 36.26
C PRO A 804 -41.56 -18.06 36.67
N ASP A 805 -41.70 -19.16 35.91
CA ASP A 805 -41.14 -20.47 36.27
C ASP A 805 -40.74 -21.30 35.03
N PHE A 806 -40.04 -22.41 35.27
CA PHE A 806 -39.59 -23.30 34.18
C PHE A 806 -40.75 -23.97 33.45
N VAL A 807 -41.90 -24.19 34.11
CA VAL A 807 -43.08 -24.82 33.49
C VAL A 807 -43.68 -23.89 32.44
N ALA A 808 -43.82 -22.59 32.74
CA ALA A 808 -44.25 -21.59 31.77
C ALA A 808 -43.20 -21.39 30.66
N LEU A 809 -41.90 -21.50 30.96
CA LEU A 809 -40.83 -21.44 29.96
C LEU A 809 -40.92 -22.60 28.96
N ASP A 810 -41.03 -23.84 29.44
CA ASP A 810 -41.16 -25.02 28.58
C ASP A 810 -42.45 -24.97 27.74
N GLN A 811 -43.58 -24.57 28.33
CA GLN A 811 -44.83 -24.38 27.58
C GLN A 811 -44.72 -23.31 26.48
N LEU A 812 -44.02 -22.19 26.74
CA LEU A 812 -43.79 -21.16 25.73
C LEU A 812 -42.94 -21.72 24.57
N LEU A 813 -41.83 -22.39 24.89
CA LEU A 813 -40.91 -22.96 23.89
C LEU A 813 -41.48 -24.17 23.13
N GLU A 814 -42.47 -24.88 23.68
CA GLU A 814 -43.22 -25.92 22.96
C GLU A 814 -44.33 -25.32 22.06
N ASN A 815 -45.02 -24.28 22.52
CA ASN A 815 -46.03 -23.59 21.70
C ASN A 815 -45.43 -22.88 20.47
N GLU A 816 -44.17 -22.45 20.53
CA GLU A 816 -43.46 -21.90 19.37
C GLU A 816 -43.09 -22.95 18.30
N LYS A 817 -43.13 -24.26 18.61
CA LYS A 817 -42.74 -25.32 17.66
C LYS A 817 -43.89 -25.84 16.78
N ASN A 818 -45.13 -25.41 17.06
CA ASN A 818 -46.36 -25.82 16.35
C ASN A 818 -46.90 -24.70 15.46
#